data_AF-A0A3B6IQF3-F1
#
_entry.id   AF-A0A3B6IQF3-F1
#
_cell.length_a   1.000
_cell.length_b   1.000
_cell.length_c   1.000
_cell.angle_alpha   90.00
_cell.angle_beta   90.00
_cell.angle_gamma   90.00
#
_symmetry.space_group_name_H-M   'P 1'
#
loop_
_entity.id
_entity.type
_entity.pdbx_description
1 polymer ?
#
loop_
_entity_poly.entity_id
_entity_poly.type
_entity_poly.pdbx_seq_one_letter_code
_entity_poly.pdbx_strand_id
1 'polypeptide(L)'
;MSAGWRTLLLRIGDRCPEYGGTADHKEHIEICYNVLSREYEHSKDDIFEFLLKCAEQLPHKIPFFGVLIGLINLENEDFAKGIVDATQANLQDALHTENRDRIRILLRFLCGLMCSKVISPNSIIETYETLLSSAATILDEDAGNACWQPRADFYVYCILASLPWGGSELFEQVPDELERVLVGIQSYISIRRHFDDIAFSVFETDEGNSPSKKDFMEDLWERMQLLSRNGWKVKSVPKPHLSFEAQLVVGKSHRFHPVSYPPPTFTMSSSEILKGQEMHEANLKYPQRLRRLHIFPTNKAENMQPVDRFVVEEYILDVLLFFNGCRKECAFYLVSLPVSFRYEHLMAETIFSQLLLLPNPPFRPIYYTLVIIDLCKALPAAFPSVVVAAVHALFDRISNMDTECRTRLILWFSHHLSNFQFIWPWQEWANVKGLPKWAPQRVFVQEVLEREIRLSYFEKIKQSIEDAAELEGLLPPKAGPNFRYHTDESKESTEGHRLSKELVSMVRGRKTTRDIILWVEEQIVPANGAKFAVDVVSQTLLDIGSKSFTHLITVLERYGQIISKLCPDEEMQLLLMDEVSAYWKNSTQMTAIAIDRMMGYRLISNLAIVKWVFSPANVDQFHVSDRPWEILRNTVSKTYNRISDLRKEIQTLRKSIQVAKEASAKAIKELEEAKSILEIVEGQPVSSERPGRLRRLQGFADKAKEEEVTIEESLEAKQALLARGLEEGKELLRLLFKSFVDVLTECLPPVSADGDVPNLRAGDPNVTFPASDPEAVTMEIDNENGADNNSQVNGENTEVGYTIGELEQWCLCTLGYLKSFSRQYATEIWSHIGMLDEEVFVESIHPLIRKAAFSGLCRQMNQ
;
A
#
# COMPACT_ATOMS: atom_id res chain seq x y z
N MET A 1 -40.64 11.61 -11.47
CA MET A 1 -40.38 12.23 -10.15
C MET A 1 -39.26 13.22 -10.38
N SER A 2 -39.44 14.50 -10.05
CA SER A 2 -38.34 15.48 -10.11
C SER A 2 -37.23 15.01 -9.18
N ALA A 3 -35.99 14.95 -9.64
CA ALA A 3 -34.85 14.68 -8.77
C ALA A 3 -34.78 15.75 -7.67
N GLY A 4 -34.47 15.36 -6.43
CA GLY A 4 -34.29 16.30 -5.33
C GLY A 4 -33.01 17.14 -5.53
N TRP A 5 -32.97 18.33 -4.91
CA TRP A 5 -31.84 19.26 -5.05
C TRP A 5 -30.48 18.64 -4.68
N ARG A 6 -30.45 17.74 -3.68
CA ARG A 6 -29.25 16.99 -3.29
C ARG A 6 -28.73 16.11 -4.44
N THR A 7 -29.62 15.41 -5.13
CA THR A 7 -29.22 14.53 -6.23
C THR A 7 -28.71 15.33 -7.42
N LEU A 8 -29.36 16.46 -7.74
CA LEU A 8 -28.88 17.37 -8.80
C LEU A 8 -27.50 17.92 -8.48
N LEU A 9 -27.29 18.46 -7.27
CA LEU A 9 -25.99 18.99 -6.87
C LEU A 9 -24.90 17.92 -6.93
N LEU A 10 -25.19 16.69 -6.47
CA LEU A 10 -24.23 15.58 -6.49
C LEU A 10 -23.87 15.15 -7.93
N ARG A 11 -24.87 15.10 -8.82
CA ARG A 11 -24.73 14.60 -10.20
C ARG A 11 -24.41 15.69 -11.21
N ILE A 12 -24.17 16.93 -10.78
CA ILE A 12 -23.80 18.02 -11.70
C ILE A 12 -22.59 17.63 -12.54
N GLY A 13 -22.62 17.96 -13.83
CA GLY A 13 -21.61 17.55 -14.81
C GLY A 13 -21.64 16.07 -15.23
N ASP A 14 -22.40 15.19 -14.57
CA ASP A 14 -22.51 13.77 -14.97
C ASP A 14 -23.54 13.60 -16.09
N ARG A 15 -23.23 12.78 -17.07
CA ARG A 15 -24.22 12.32 -18.05
C ARG A 15 -25.17 11.29 -17.40
N CYS A 16 -26.27 11.78 -16.84
CA CYS A 16 -27.18 10.96 -16.03
C CYS A 16 -28.67 11.27 -16.28
N PRO A 17 -29.58 10.37 -15.90
CA PRO A 17 -31.03 10.57 -16.07
C PRO A 17 -31.59 11.81 -15.36
N GLU A 18 -30.96 12.25 -14.26
CA GLU A 18 -31.38 13.41 -13.48
C GLU A 18 -31.31 14.72 -14.27
N TYR A 19 -30.41 14.80 -15.24
CA TYR A 19 -30.32 15.89 -16.22
C TYR A 19 -30.88 15.49 -17.60
N GLY A 20 -31.77 14.49 -17.66
CA GLY A 20 -32.37 14.05 -18.92
C GLY A 20 -31.38 13.41 -19.91
N GLY A 21 -30.19 13.03 -19.45
CA GLY A 21 -29.13 12.46 -20.28
C GLY A 21 -28.38 13.46 -21.16
N THR A 22 -28.63 14.78 -21.00
CA THR A 22 -27.86 15.84 -21.66
C THR A 22 -26.40 15.84 -21.19
N ALA A 23 -25.52 16.36 -22.03
CA ALA A 23 -24.12 16.60 -21.71
C ALA A 23 -23.80 18.11 -21.69
N ASP A 24 -24.83 18.96 -21.80
CA ASP A 24 -24.66 20.41 -21.75
C ASP A 24 -24.47 20.85 -20.30
N HIS A 25 -23.20 21.12 -19.95
CA HIS A 25 -22.82 21.60 -18.62
C HIS A 25 -23.50 22.93 -18.24
N LYS A 26 -23.81 23.80 -19.21
CA LYS A 26 -24.49 25.07 -18.93
C LYS A 26 -25.92 24.80 -18.48
N GLU A 27 -26.62 23.94 -19.20
CA GLU A 27 -27.97 23.50 -18.85
C GLU A 27 -27.99 22.84 -17.46
N HIS A 28 -27.01 21.98 -17.14
CA HIS A 28 -26.91 21.35 -15.81
C HIS A 28 -26.79 22.39 -14.69
N ILE A 29 -25.95 23.40 -14.87
CA ILE A 29 -25.75 24.48 -13.90
C ILE A 29 -27.03 25.30 -13.76
N GLU A 30 -27.67 25.71 -14.84
CA GLU A 30 -28.91 26.50 -14.81
C GLU A 30 -30.05 25.73 -14.13
N ILE A 31 -30.24 24.45 -14.44
CA ILE A 31 -31.23 23.60 -13.78
C ILE A 31 -30.94 23.49 -12.28
N CYS A 32 -29.69 23.18 -11.93
CA CYS A 32 -29.31 23.00 -10.52
C CYS A 32 -29.48 24.29 -9.73
N TYR A 33 -29.00 25.42 -10.27
CA TYR A 33 -29.12 26.74 -9.64
C TYR A 33 -30.58 27.11 -9.42
N ASN A 34 -31.44 26.99 -10.44
CA ASN A 34 -32.87 27.30 -10.31
C ASN A 34 -33.58 26.47 -9.23
N VAL A 35 -33.20 25.20 -9.07
CA VAL A 35 -33.75 24.34 -8.00
C VAL A 35 -33.21 24.77 -6.64
N LEU A 36 -31.91 25.03 -6.52
CA LEU A 36 -31.31 25.50 -5.26
C LEU A 36 -31.89 26.84 -4.81
N SER A 37 -32.08 27.81 -5.70
CA SER A 37 -32.67 29.11 -5.36
C SER A 37 -34.11 29.00 -4.84
N ARG A 38 -34.90 28.02 -5.33
CA ARG A 38 -36.27 27.77 -4.83
C ARG A 38 -36.28 27.11 -3.45
N GLU A 39 -35.33 26.22 -3.21
CA GLU A 39 -35.20 25.49 -1.94
C GLU A 39 -34.45 26.29 -0.87
N TYR A 40 -33.79 27.38 -1.25
CA TYR A 40 -32.92 28.17 -0.40
C TYR A 40 -33.59 28.61 0.91
N GLU A 41 -34.80 29.15 0.85
CA GLU A 41 -35.56 29.61 2.03
C GLU A 41 -35.85 28.48 3.05
N HIS A 42 -35.90 27.23 2.60
CA HIS A 42 -36.28 26.08 3.43
C HIS A 42 -35.08 25.21 3.84
N SER A 43 -33.95 25.29 3.12
CA SER A 43 -32.83 24.36 3.27
C SER A 43 -31.46 25.03 3.14
N LYS A 44 -31.35 26.33 3.46
CA LYS A 44 -30.11 27.12 3.36
C LYS A 44 -28.90 26.41 4.00
N ASP A 45 -29.02 26.00 5.27
CA ASP A 45 -27.90 25.40 6.01
C ASP A 45 -27.52 24.03 5.44
N ASP A 46 -28.51 23.23 5.05
CA ASP A 46 -28.31 21.94 4.39
C ASP A 46 -27.60 22.10 3.03
N ILE A 47 -28.00 23.09 2.23
CA ILE A 47 -27.38 23.40 0.93
C ILE A 47 -25.93 23.84 1.15
N PHE A 48 -25.70 24.73 2.13
CA PHE A 48 -24.37 25.22 2.49
C PHE A 48 -23.44 24.06 2.86
N GLU A 49 -23.85 23.21 3.80
CA GLU A 49 -23.04 22.08 4.27
C GLU A 49 -22.81 21.05 3.15
N PHE A 50 -23.86 20.73 2.38
CA PHE A 50 -23.77 19.71 1.34
C PHE A 50 -22.91 20.18 0.16
N LEU A 51 -22.94 21.46 -0.20
CA LEU A 51 -22.11 22.03 -1.27
C LEU A 51 -20.62 21.98 -0.89
N LEU A 52 -20.27 22.39 0.35
CA LEU A 52 -18.88 22.27 0.85
C LEU A 52 -18.40 20.81 0.82
N LYS A 53 -19.23 19.87 1.30
CA LYS A 53 -18.92 18.43 1.23
C LYS A 53 -18.69 17.95 -0.20
N CYS A 54 -19.53 18.39 -1.14
CA CYS A 54 -19.36 18.03 -2.55
C CYS A 54 -18.06 18.61 -3.13
N ALA A 55 -17.71 19.86 -2.82
CA ALA A 55 -16.46 20.46 -3.28
C ALA A 55 -15.21 19.75 -2.72
N GLU A 56 -15.27 19.30 -1.46
CA GLU A 56 -14.16 18.58 -0.81
C GLU A 56 -14.06 17.10 -1.22
N GLN A 57 -15.15 16.45 -1.65
CA GLN A 57 -15.18 15.01 -1.94
C GLN A 57 -15.35 14.65 -3.42
N LEU A 58 -15.69 15.63 -4.28
CA LEU A 58 -15.78 15.48 -5.73
C LEU A 58 -14.88 16.51 -6.43
N PRO A 59 -13.55 16.47 -6.22
CA PRO A 59 -12.63 17.49 -6.72
C PRO A 59 -12.62 17.62 -8.25
N HIS A 60 -12.94 16.54 -8.99
CA HIS A 60 -13.12 16.58 -10.45
C HIS A 60 -14.30 17.45 -10.90
N LYS A 61 -15.19 17.85 -9.99
CA LYS A 61 -16.36 18.71 -10.24
C LYS A 61 -16.25 20.12 -9.66
N ILE A 62 -15.12 20.47 -9.05
CA ILE A 62 -14.86 21.80 -8.48
C ILE A 62 -15.27 22.97 -9.40
N PRO A 63 -14.96 22.95 -10.72
CA PRO A 63 -15.37 24.05 -11.59
C PRO A 63 -16.88 24.30 -11.65
N PHE A 64 -17.70 23.25 -11.53
CA PHE A 64 -19.16 23.38 -11.53
C PHE A 64 -19.68 23.98 -10.22
N PHE A 65 -19.14 23.53 -9.07
CA PHE A 65 -19.49 24.09 -7.77
C PHE A 65 -19.07 25.56 -7.63
N GLY A 66 -17.90 25.91 -8.17
CA GLY A 66 -17.43 27.30 -8.23
C GLY A 66 -18.44 28.21 -8.93
N VAL A 67 -18.94 27.81 -10.10
CA VAL A 67 -19.93 28.60 -10.85
C VAL A 67 -21.25 28.69 -10.09
N LEU A 68 -21.74 27.61 -9.50
CA LEU A 68 -22.96 27.64 -8.68
C LEU A 68 -22.84 28.64 -7.52
N ILE A 69 -21.71 28.64 -6.80
CA ILE A 69 -21.47 29.60 -5.73
C ILE A 69 -21.38 31.02 -6.28
N GLY A 70 -20.72 31.21 -7.43
CA GLY A 70 -20.63 32.50 -8.12
C GLY A 70 -22.00 33.06 -8.51
N LEU A 71 -22.91 32.22 -9.00
CA LEU A 71 -24.28 32.61 -9.31
C LEU A 71 -25.09 32.93 -8.05
N ILE A 72 -24.95 32.13 -6.99
CA ILE A 72 -25.59 32.42 -5.68
C ILE A 72 -25.06 33.73 -5.09
N ASN A 73 -23.78 34.05 -5.28
CA ASN A 73 -23.16 35.29 -4.79
C ASN A 73 -23.81 36.55 -5.37
N LEU A 74 -24.37 36.49 -6.58
CA LEU A 74 -25.07 37.63 -7.21
C LEU A 74 -26.35 38.01 -6.44
N GLU A 75 -26.98 37.05 -5.77
CA GLU A 75 -28.22 37.26 -5.01
C GLU A 75 -27.97 37.28 -3.49
N ASN A 76 -26.94 36.57 -3.02
CA ASN A 76 -26.64 36.38 -1.60
C ASN A 76 -25.13 36.40 -1.31
N GLU A 77 -24.60 37.61 -1.10
CA GLU A 77 -23.19 37.83 -0.75
C GLU A 77 -22.79 37.12 0.57
N ASP A 78 -23.68 37.09 1.56
CA ASP A 78 -23.38 36.50 2.88
C ASP A 78 -23.20 34.98 2.79
N PHE A 79 -23.95 34.30 1.91
CA PHE A 79 -23.78 32.87 1.66
C PHE A 79 -22.38 32.58 1.08
N ALA A 80 -22.00 33.31 0.03
CA ALA A 80 -20.70 33.13 -0.62
C ALA A 80 -19.55 33.49 0.34
N LYS A 81 -19.69 34.58 1.11
CA LYS A 81 -18.75 34.91 2.18
C LYS A 81 -18.60 33.79 3.21
N GLY A 82 -19.72 33.20 3.66
CA GLY A 82 -19.70 32.06 4.56
C GLY A 82 -18.93 30.86 3.99
N ILE A 83 -19.08 30.57 2.69
CA ILE A 83 -18.32 29.51 2.01
C ILE A 83 -16.83 29.84 2.01
N VAL A 84 -16.44 31.10 1.74
CA VAL A 84 -15.05 31.56 1.76
C VAL A 84 -14.44 31.43 3.15
N ASP A 85 -15.16 31.88 4.19
CA ASP A 85 -14.72 31.80 5.59
C ASP A 85 -14.58 30.33 6.05
N ALA A 86 -15.55 29.46 5.69
CA ALA A 86 -15.47 28.04 5.97
C ALA A 86 -14.31 27.35 5.23
N THR A 87 -14.08 27.71 3.96
CA THR A 87 -12.95 27.18 3.18
C THR A 87 -11.62 27.58 3.79
N GLN A 88 -11.51 28.82 4.29
CA GLN A 88 -10.32 29.30 5.00
C GLN A 88 -10.08 28.51 6.29
N ALA A 89 -11.11 28.35 7.11
CA ALA A 89 -11.03 27.58 8.35
C ALA A 89 -10.66 26.12 8.08
N ASN A 90 -11.24 25.51 7.04
CA ASN A 90 -10.95 24.13 6.63
C ASN A 90 -9.52 23.98 6.10
N LEU A 91 -8.99 24.96 5.36
CA LEU A 91 -7.60 24.94 4.89
C LEU A 91 -6.63 25.11 6.07
N GLN A 92 -6.93 26.00 7.00
CA GLN A 92 -6.14 26.22 8.20
C GLN A 92 -6.12 24.96 9.09
N ASP A 93 -7.27 24.32 9.29
CA ASP A 93 -7.39 23.04 9.99
C ASP A 93 -6.61 21.93 9.28
N ALA A 94 -6.70 21.84 7.95
CA ALA A 94 -5.95 20.86 7.17
C ALA A 94 -4.43 21.06 7.28
N LEU A 95 -3.95 22.32 7.32
CA LEU A 95 -2.53 22.63 7.56
C LEU A 95 -2.08 22.25 8.98
N HIS A 96 -2.90 22.49 10.01
CA HIS A 96 -2.59 22.13 11.38
C HIS A 96 -2.62 20.61 11.64
N THR A 97 -3.55 19.91 11.00
CA THR A 97 -3.71 18.45 11.12
C THR A 97 -2.86 17.67 10.11
N GLU A 98 -2.09 18.37 9.27
CA GLU A 98 -1.27 17.81 8.20
C GLU A 98 -2.07 16.93 7.21
N ASN A 99 -3.34 17.27 6.98
CA ASN A 99 -4.21 16.53 6.08
C ASN A 99 -3.92 16.89 4.60
N ARG A 100 -3.02 16.11 4.00
CA ARG A 100 -2.51 16.30 2.64
C ARG A 100 -3.60 16.38 1.57
N ASP A 101 -4.55 15.46 1.61
CA ASP A 101 -5.61 15.40 0.60
C ASP A 101 -6.50 16.64 0.67
N ARG A 102 -6.88 17.07 1.88
CA ARG A 102 -7.67 18.28 2.07
C ARG A 102 -6.93 19.54 1.62
N ILE A 103 -5.64 19.69 1.95
CA ILE A 103 -4.84 20.85 1.53
C ILE A 103 -4.88 21.01 0.00
N ARG A 104 -4.56 19.93 -0.74
CA ARG A 104 -4.54 19.92 -2.21
C ARG A 104 -5.91 20.26 -2.81
N ILE A 105 -6.97 19.64 -2.29
CA ILE A 105 -8.33 19.82 -2.81
C ILE A 105 -8.85 21.23 -2.52
N LEU A 106 -8.62 21.75 -1.31
CA LEU A 106 -9.04 23.09 -0.92
C LEU A 106 -8.32 24.16 -1.75
N LEU A 107 -7.02 23.99 -2.07
CA LEU A 107 -6.32 24.90 -2.99
C LEU A 107 -6.93 24.89 -4.40
N ARG A 108 -7.31 23.73 -4.94
CA ARG A 108 -8.05 23.66 -6.21
C ARG A 108 -9.43 24.31 -6.10
N PHE A 109 -10.10 24.15 -4.97
CA PHE A 109 -11.41 24.77 -4.72
C PHE A 109 -11.29 26.29 -4.69
N LEU A 110 -10.23 26.85 -4.07
CA LEU A 110 -9.92 28.28 -4.17
C LEU A 110 -9.76 28.73 -5.62
N CYS A 111 -9.04 27.98 -6.47
CA CYS A 111 -8.97 28.29 -7.90
C CYS A 111 -10.37 28.31 -8.54
N GLY A 112 -11.24 27.34 -8.21
CA GLY A 112 -12.63 27.31 -8.69
C GLY A 112 -13.45 28.53 -8.28
N LEU A 113 -13.30 28.99 -7.02
CA LEU A 113 -13.94 30.20 -6.50
C LEU A 113 -13.42 31.46 -7.20
N MET A 114 -12.10 31.55 -7.44
CA MET A 114 -11.47 32.68 -8.12
C MET A 114 -11.94 32.77 -9.58
N CYS A 115 -11.90 31.68 -10.33
CA CYS A 115 -12.39 31.63 -11.72
C CYS A 115 -13.89 32.00 -11.81
N SER A 116 -14.64 31.82 -10.72
CA SER A 116 -16.06 32.18 -10.63
C SER A 116 -16.31 33.56 -10.00
N LYS A 117 -15.26 34.39 -9.87
CA LYS A 117 -15.28 35.77 -9.34
C LYS A 117 -15.78 35.88 -7.88
N VAL A 118 -15.62 34.82 -7.08
CA VAL A 118 -16.03 34.80 -5.65
C VAL A 118 -14.90 35.29 -4.74
N ILE A 119 -13.63 35.07 -5.09
CA ILE A 119 -12.46 35.55 -4.33
C ILE A 119 -11.48 36.29 -5.24
N SER A 120 -10.63 37.14 -4.66
CA SER A 120 -9.63 37.88 -5.45
C SER A 120 -8.43 36.98 -5.80
N PRO A 121 -7.81 37.16 -6.99
CA PRO A 121 -6.57 36.47 -7.38
C PRO A 121 -5.42 36.64 -6.38
N ASN A 122 -5.26 37.84 -5.81
CA ASN A 122 -4.20 38.15 -4.84
C ASN A 122 -4.25 37.26 -3.60
N SER A 123 -5.45 36.85 -3.17
CA SER A 123 -5.57 35.97 -2.00
C SER A 123 -5.01 34.57 -2.22
N ILE A 124 -5.03 34.08 -3.47
CA ILE A 124 -4.40 32.80 -3.84
C ILE A 124 -2.87 32.98 -3.88
N ILE A 125 -2.38 34.08 -4.45
CA ILE A 125 -0.95 34.40 -4.46
C ILE A 125 -0.38 34.45 -3.05
N GLU A 126 -1.03 35.16 -2.11
CA GLU A 126 -0.59 35.23 -0.71
C GLU A 126 -0.50 33.83 -0.07
N THR A 127 -1.42 32.94 -0.41
CA THR A 127 -1.41 31.54 0.05
C THR A 127 -0.23 30.77 -0.55
N TYR A 128 0.05 30.93 -1.86
CA TYR A 128 1.21 30.32 -2.51
C TYR A 128 2.54 30.82 -1.94
N GLU A 129 2.69 32.14 -1.75
CA GLU A 129 3.88 32.75 -1.15
C GLU A 129 4.11 32.21 0.28
N THR A 130 3.04 32.01 1.06
CA THR A 130 3.12 31.44 2.41
C THR A 130 3.63 29.99 2.40
N LEU A 131 3.08 29.14 1.53
CA LEU A 131 3.50 27.73 1.40
C LEU A 131 4.94 27.62 0.88
N LEU A 132 5.30 28.46 -0.08
CA LEU A 132 6.65 28.50 -0.66
C LEU A 132 7.69 29.01 0.34
N SER A 133 7.35 30.03 1.14
CA SER A 133 8.19 30.50 2.25
C SER A 133 8.41 29.39 3.26
N SER A 134 7.38 28.62 3.61
CA SER A 134 7.52 27.45 4.49
C SER A 134 8.47 26.40 3.91
N ALA A 135 8.33 26.08 2.62
CA ALA A 135 9.20 25.14 1.93
C ALA A 135 10.67 25.60 1.91
N ALA A 136 10.92 26.89 1.68
CA ALA A 136 12.25 27.48 1.75
C ALA A 136 12.86 27.39 3.16
N THR A 137 12.09 27.72 4.21
CA THR A 137 12.54 27.63 5.61
C THR A 137 12.94 26.20 6.01
N ILE A 138 12.29 25.17 5.46
CA ILE A 138 12.63 23.77 5.73
C ILE A 138 14.03 23.42 5.18
N LEU A 139 14.40 23.99 4.03
CA LEU A 139 15.69 23.75 3.37
C LEU A 139 16.80 24.72 3.78
N ASP A 140 16.48 25.71 4.63
CA ASP A 140 17.46 26.65 5.15
C ASP A 140 18.57 25.91 5.91
N GLU A 141 19.84 26.24 5.62
CA GLU A 141 20.99 25.53 6.18
C GLU A 141 21.18 25.80 7.68
N ASP A 142 20.78 26.99 8.16
CA ASP A 142 21.01 27.45 9.53
C ASP A 142 19.81 27.17 10.44
N ALA A 143 18.59 27.30 9.92
CA ALA A 143 17.34 27.24 10.67
C ALA A 143 16.42 26.07 10.29
N GLY A 144 16.72 25.34 9.20
CA GLY A 144 15.90 24.27 8.63
C GLY A 144 16.29 22.85 9.07
N ASN A 145 15.60 21.87 8.48
CA ASN A 145 15.95 20.45 8.58
C ASN A 145 15.64 19.76 7.26
N ALA A 146 16.69 19.51 6.46
CA ALA A 146 16.56 18.87 5.15
C ALA A 146 15.94 17.46 5.19
N CYS A 147 15.92 16.77 6.35
CA CYS A 147 15.22 15.49 6.51
C CYS A 147 13.70 15.63 6.24
N TRP A 148 13.17 16.84 6.41
CA TRP A 148 11.77 17.16 6.16
C TRP A 148 11.50 17.77 4.78
N GLN A 149 12.45 17.67 3.85
CA GLN A 149 12.22 18.02 2.44
C GLN A 149 10.94 17.39 1.85
N PRO A 150 10.50 16.15 2.20
CA PRO A 150 9.22 15.62 1.74
C PRO A 150 8.00 16.52 2.02
N ARG A 151 8.01 17.24 3.15
CA ARG A 151 6.98 18.25 3.47
C ARG A 151 7.10 19.49 2.58
N ALA A 152 8.31 19.97 2.35
CA ALA A 152 8.57 21.11 1.48
C ALA A 152 8.16 20.80 0.03
N ASP A 153 8.53 19.63 -0.48
CA ASP A 153 8.14 19.12 -1.80
C ASP A 153 6.62 19.02 -1.91
N PHE A 154 5.94 18.55 -0.86
CA PHE A 154 4.47 18.49 -0.84
C PHE A 154 3.80 19.86 -0.95
N TYR A 155 4.34 20.90 -0.30
CA TYR A 155 3.78 22.26 -0.41
C TYR A 155 3.99 22.85 -1.80
N VAL A 156 5.18 22.71 -2.37
CA VAL A 156 5.46 23.15 -3.75
C VAL A 156 4.64 22.35 -4.76
N TYR A 157 4.47 21.05 -4.53
CA TYR A 157 3.57 20.19 -5.29
C TYR A 157 2.14 20.73 -5.27
N CYS A 158 1.60 21.10 -4.10
CA CYS A 158 0.25 21.64 -3.99
C CYS A 158 0.04 22.92 -4.81
N ILE A 159 1.04 23.81 -4.85
CA ILE A 159 1.01 25.00 -5.69
C ILE A 159 0.95 24.58 -7.17
N LEU A 160 1.93 23.79 -7.63
CA LEU A 160 2.01 23.30 -9.01
C LEU A 160 0.74 22.55 -9.44
N ALA A 161 0.20 21.71 -8.56
CA ALA A 161 -0.98 20.88 -8.81
C ALA A 161 -2.31 21.66 -8.84
N SER A 162 -2.30 22.94 -8.50
CA SER A 162 -3.48 23.82 -8.58
C SER A 162 -3.46 24.75 -9.80
N LEU A 163 -2.27 25.02 -10.35
CA LEU A 163 -2.09 25.87 -11.54
C LEU A 163 -2.91 25.45 -12.78
N PRO A 164 -3.15 24.16 -13.08
CA PRO A 164 -4.00 23.80 -14.21
C PRO A 164 -5.45 24.31 -14.12
N TRP A 165 -5.95 24.58 -12.90
CA TRP A 165 -7.30 25.07 -12.65
C TRP A 165 -7.39 26.60 -12.63
N GLY A 166 -6.37 27.29 -12.11
CA GLY A 166 -6.39 28.74 -11.90
C GLY A 166 -5.35 29.55 -12.68
N GLY A 167 -4.33 28.92 -13.26
CA GLY A 167 -3.16 29.61 -13.82
C GLY A 167 -3.49 30.58 -14.95
N SER A 168 -4.47 30.24 -15.80
CA SER A 168 -4.97 31.15 -16.85
C SER A 168 -5.52 32.45 -16.28
N GLU A 169 -6.35 32.34 -15.24
CA GLU A 169 -6.99 33.49 -14.59
C GLU A 169 -5.98 34.34 -13.81
N LEU A 170 -5.05 33.69 -13.12
CA LEU A 170 -3.94 34.37 -12.43
C LEU A 170 -3.05 35.12 -13.42
N PHE A 171 -2.70 34.50 -14.54
CA PHE A 171 -1.89 35.12 -15.57
C PHE A 171 -2.58 36.33 -16.21
N GLU A 172 -3.90 36.27 -16.41
CA GLU A 172 -4.66 37.37 -16.98
C GLU A 172 -4.85 38.54 -16.01
N GLN A 173 -5.07 38.27 -14.71
CA GLN A 173 -5.40 39.31 -13.72
C GLN A 173 -4.19 39.84 -12.93
N VAL A 174 -3.22 38.98 -12.59
CA VAL A 174 -2.09 39.28 -11.68
C VAL A 174 -0.78 38.64 -12.20
N PRO A 175 -0.32 38.99 -13.42
CA PRO A 175 0.82 38.33 -14.06
C PRO A 175 2.13 38.50 -13.32
N ASP A 176 2.39 39.69 -12.76
CA ASP A 176 3.65 40.01 -12.07
C ASP A 176 3.78 39.22 -10.75
N GLU A 177 2.68 39.11 -10.01
CA GLU A 177 2.60 38.30 -8.80
C GLU A 177 2.76 36.81 -9.08
N LEU A 178 2.11 36.30 -10.13
CA LEU A 178 2.28 34.91 -10.56
C LEU A 178 3.73 34.62 -10.94
N GLU A 179 4.39 35.51 -11.69
CA GLU A 179 5.79 35.34 -12.08
C GLU A 179 6.71 35.28 -10.85
N ARG A 180 6.47 36.09 -9.81
CA ARG A 180 7.23 36.00 -8.55
C ARG A 180 7.12 34.62 -7.90
N VAL A 181 5.92 34.03 -7.89
CA VAL A 181 5.71 32.66 -7.38
C VAL A 181 6.45 31.64 -8.25
N LEU A 182 6.37 31.74 -9.57
CA LEU A 182 7.04 30.82 -10.50
C LEU A 182 8.57 30.89 -10.37
N VAL A 183 9.15 32.09 -10.22
CA VAL A 183 10.58 32.28 -9.94
C VAL A 183 10.97 31.65 -8.60
N GLY A 184 10.16 31.84 -7.56
CA GLY A 184 10.43 31.22 -6.26
C GLY A 184 10.37 29.68 -6.31
N ILE A 185 9.46 29.10 -7.09
CA ILE A 185 9.42 27.65 -7.36
C ILE A 185 10.70 27.21 -8.08
N GLN A 186 11.14 27.93 -9.12
CA GLN A 186 12.38 27.62 -9.83
C GLN A 186 13.60 27.63 -8.89
N SER A 187 13.66 28.60 -7.98
CA SER A 187 14.69 28.67 -6.94
C SER A 187 14.64 27.46 -6.02
N TYR A 188 13.45 27.09 -5.52
CA TYR A 188 13.27 25.89 -4.70
C TYR A 188 13.74 24.61 -5.42
N ILE A 189 13.30 24.41 -6.67
CA ILE A 189 13.68 23.24 -7.48
C ILE A 189 15.20 23.16 -7.68
N SER A 190 15.91 24.30 -7.71
CA SER A 190 17.37 24.32 -7.86
C SER A 190 18.18 23.99 -6.60
N ILE A 191 17.58 24.13 -5.41
CA ILE A 191 18.27 23.90 -4.12
C ILE A 191 17.87 22.59 -3.44
N ARG A 192 16.75 21.97 -3.85
CA ARG A 192 16.27 20.69 -3.29
C ARG A 192 17.32 19.59 -3.49
N ARG A 193 17.41 18.66 -2.55
CA ARG A 193 18.21 17.44 -2.73
C ARG A 193 17.49 16.51 -3.70
N HIS A 194 18.22 15.99 -4.69
CA HIS A 194 17.71 14.93 -5.56
C HIS A 194 17.91 13.59 -4.85
N PHE A 195 16.85 12.81 -4.71
CA PHE A 195 16.92 11.47 -4.13
C PHE A 195 17.21 10.45 -5.23
N ASP A 196 18.18 9.56 -4.99
CA ASP A 196 18.40 8.41 -5.86
C ASP A 196 17.22 7.43 -5.69
N ASP A 197 16.39 7.38 -6.73
CA ASP A 197 15.05 6.79 -6.81
C ASP A 197 14.99 5.25 -6.69
N ILE A 198 16.09 4.62 -6.29
CA ILE A 198 16.26 3.16 -6.36
C ILE A 198 15.29 2.47 -5.38
N ALA A 199 15.00 3.10 -4.25
CA ALA A 199 14.19 2.52 -3.17
C ALA A 199 12.75 2.18 -3.57
N PHE A 200 12.16 3.01 -4.44
CA PHE A 200 10.72 3.01 -4.73
C PHE A 200 10.37 2.89 -6.21
N SER A 201 11.35 2.65 -7.07
CA SER A 201 11.10 2.34 -8.47
C SER A 201 10.52 0.93 -8.64
N VAL A 202 9.52 0.80 -9.53
CA VAL A 202 8.93 -0.48 -9.94
C VAL A 202 9.89 -1.27 -10.83
N PHE A 203 10.75 -0.58 -11.60
CA PHE A 203 11.74 -1.20 -12.50
C PHE A 203 13.15 -0.67 -12.22
N GLU A 204 14.12 -1.57 -12.09
CA GLU A 204 15.51 -1.23 -11.77
C GLU A 204 16.29 -0.63 -12.96
N THR A 205 15.91 -0.89 -14.22
CA THR A 205 16.63 -0.42 -15.43
C THR A 205 16.37 1.03 -15.84
N ASP A 206 15.63 1.78 -15.03
CA ASP A 206 15.65 3.26 -15.10
C ASP A 206 17.05 3.85 -14.82
N GLU A 207 18.03 3.00 -14.44
CA GLU A 207 19.43 3.31 -14.15
C GLU A 207 20.33 3.52 -15.38
N GLY A 208 19.89 3.25 -16.62
CA GLY A 208 20.83 3.11 -17.76
C GLY A 208 20.73 4.10 -18.93
N ASN A 209 19.54 4.23 -19.56
CA ASN A 209 19.42 4.85 -20.89
C ASN A 209 18.11 5.67 -21.08
N SER A 210 17.47 6.14 -20.00
CA SER A 210 16.33 7.06 -20.10
C SER A 210 16.81 8.49 -20.39
N PRO A 211 16.32 9.19 -21.43
CA PRO A 211 16.68 10.57 -21.75
C PRO A 211 16.24 11.63 -20.73
N SER A 212 15.74 11.27 -19.54
CA SER A 212 15.56 12.23 -18.46
C SER A 212 15.70 11.55 -17.09
N LYS A 213 16.81 11.82 -16.41
CA LYS A 213 17.09 11.50 -15.00
C LYS A 213 16.17 12.25 -13.99
N LYS A 214 15.07 12.82 -14.48
CA LYS A 214 14.25 13.79 -13.75
C LYS A 214 13.29 13.08 -12.81
N ASP A 215 13.17 13.58 -11.59
CA ASP A 215 12.16 13.12 -10.66
C ASP A 215 10.77 13.72 -10.99
N PHE A 216 9.73 13.26 -10.29
CA PHE A 216 8.36 13.72 -10.52
C PHE A 216 8.15 15.23 -10.30
N MET A 217 8.86 15.85 -9.35
CA MET A 217 8.72 17.30 -9.08
C MET A 217 9.30 18.10 -10.25
N GLU A 218 10.45 17.67 -10.78
CA GLU A 218 11.06 18.25 -11.97
C GLU A 218 10.18 18.05 -13.21
N ASP A 219 9.66 16.83 -13.45
CA ASP A 219 8.71 16.55 -14.54
C ASP A 219 7.45 17.43 -14.43
N LEU A 220 6.90 17.58 -13.22
CA LEU A 220 5.73 18.42 -13.00
C LEU A 220 6.04 19.90 -13.26
N TRP A 221 7.19 20.38 -12.80
CA TRP A 221 7.62 21.75 -13.04
C TRP A 221 7.77 22.05 -14.53
N GLU A 222 8.43 21.17 -15.28
CA GLU A 222 8.57 21.32 -16.73
C GLU A 222 7.24 21.33 -17.47
N ARG A 223 6.28 20.51 -17.02
CA ARG A 223 4.91 20.55 -17.56
C ARG A 223 4.22 21.88 -17.28
N MET A 224 4.43 22.47 -16.10
CA MET A 224 3.89 23.80 -15.78
C MET A 224 4.57 24.91 -16.59
N GLN A 225 5.88 24.83 -16.82
CA GLN A 225 6.59 25.74 -17.71
C GLN A 225 6.09 25.64 -19.15
N LEU A 226 5.88 24.43 -19.66
CA LEU A 226 5.29 24.20 -20.98
C LEU A 226 3.86 24.73 -21.05
N LEU A 227 3.05 24.53 -20.02
CA LEU A 227 1.70 25.07 -19.92
C LEU A 227 1.70 26.61 -20.00
N SER A 228 2.59 27.27 -19.25
CA SER A 228 2.76 28.72 -19.29
C SER A 228 3.12 29.22 -20.69
N ARG A 229 4.12 28.60 -21.34
CA ARG A 229 4.54 28.94 -22.73
C ARG A 229 3.43 28.72 -23.76
N ASN A 230 2.53 27.77 -23.51
CA ASN A 230 1.40 27.45 -24.39
C ASN A 230 0.12 28.24 -24.03
N GLY A 231 0.24 29.31 -23.23
CA GLY A 231 -0.86 30.21 -22.91
C GLY A 231 -1.91 29.61 -21.99
N TRP A 232 -1.50 28.77 -21.03
CA TRP A 232 -2.36 28.21 -19.98
C TRP A 232 -3.58 27.43 -20.49
N LYS A 233 -3.46 26.82 -21.68
CA LYS A 233 -4.50 26.01 -22.30
C LYS A 233 -4.50 24.59 -21.74
N VAL A 234 -5.58 24.24 -21.03
CA VAL A 234 -5.82 22.91 -20.46
C VAL A 234 -7.16 22.39 -20.97
N LYS A 235 -7.19 21.21 -21.59
CA LYS A 235 -8.42 20.60 -22.15
C LYS A 235 -9.11 19.69 -21.15
N SER A 236 -8.36 19.15 -20.19
CA SER A 236 -8.86 18.22 -19.17
C SER A 236 -9.62 18.89 -18.02
N VAL A 237 -9.48 20.21 -17.83
CA VAL A 237 -10.20 20.95 -16.78
C VAL A 237 -11.43 21.65 -17.39
N PRO A 238 -12.66 21.32 -16.95
CA PRO A 238 -13.85 22.03 -17.39
C PRO A 238 -13.78 23.51 -17.03
N LYS A 239 -14.16 24.38 -17.97
CA LYS A 239 -14.24 25.84 -17.76
C LYS A 239 -15.68 26.37 -17.89
N PRO A 240 -16.65 25.88 -17.08
CA PRO A 240 -18.04 26.29 -17.19
C PRO A 240 -18.25 27.79 -16.91
N HIS A 241 -17.38 28.41 -16.10
CA HIS A 241 -17.45 29.84 -15.76
C HIS A 241 -17.44 30.76 -17.00
N LEU A 242 -16.78 30.36 -18.09
CA LEU A 242 -16.74 31.14 -19.33
C LEU A 242 -18.13 31.36 -19.93
N SER A 243 -19.05 30.40 -19.78
CA SER A 243 -20.43 30.55 -20.28
C SER A 243 -21.29 31.50 -19.45
N PHE A 244 -20.83 31.85 -18.24
CA PHE A 244 -21.52 32.72 -17.28
C PHE A 244 -20.74 34.00 -16.98
N GLU A 245 -19.63 34.26 -17.67
CA GLU A 245 -18.70 35.35 -17.35
C GLU A 245 -19.38 36.72 -17.26
N ALA A 246 -20.26 37.03 -18.21
CA ALA A 246 -21.02 38.28 -18.22
C ALA A 246 -21.92 38.49 -16.99
N GLN A 247 -22.37 37.41 -16.35
CA GLN A 247 -23.12 37.46 -15.10
C GLN A 247 -22.17 37.56 -13.90
N LEU A 248 -21.15 36.70 -13.86
CA LEU A 248 -20.24 36.57 -12.74
C LEU A 248 -19.38 37.82 -12.49
N VAL A 249 -19.02 38.57 -13.53
CA VAL A 249 -18.18 39.78 -13.39
C VAL A 249 -18.84 40.91 -12.58
N VAL A 250 -20.17 40.88 -12.45
CA VAL A 250 -20.93 41.84 -11.63
C VAL A 250 -20.88 41.46 -10.14
N GLY A 251 -20.55 40.20 -9.83
CA GLY A 251 -20.46 39.68 -8.48
C GLY A 251 -19.31 40.30 -7.69
N LYS A 252 -19.52 40.44 -6.38
CA LYS A 252 -18.52 40.96 -5.46
C LYS A 252 -17.52 39.87 -5.07
N SER A 253 -16.24 40.16 -5.20
CA SER A 253 -15.17 39.34 -4.65
C SER A 253 -15.06 39.52 -3.14
N HIS A 254 -14.93 38.40 -2.43
CA HIS A 254 -14.73 38.37 -0.99
C HIS A 254 -13.25 38.23 -0.65
N ARG A 255 -12.87 38.78 0.50
CA ARG A 255 -11.50 38.66 1.02
C ARG A 255 -11.32 37.29 1.65
N PHE A 256 -10.36 36.51 1.15
CA PHE A 256 -9.89 35.31 1.82
C PHE A 256 -8.74 35.68 2.77
N HIS A 257 -8.84 35.29 4.04
CA HIS A 257 -7.85 35.66 5.06
C HIS A 257 -6.57 34.82 4.90
N PRO A 258 -5.38 35.40 5.12
CA PRO A 258 -4.11 34.67 5.05
C PRO A 258 -4.12 33.45 5.96
N VAL A 259 -3.60 32.33 5.46
CA VAL A 259 -3.35 31.13 6.27
C VAL A 259 -2.01 31.25 6.97
N SER A 260 -1.88 30.62 8.15
CA SER A 260 -0.60 30.41 8.80
C SER A 260 -0.17 28.96 8.67
N TYR A 261 1.13 28.72 8.66
CA TYR A 261 1.66 27.37 8.81
C TYR A 261 2.23 27.18 10.22
N PRO A 262 2.06 26.01 10.85
CA PRO A 262 2.72 25.73 12.11
C PRO A 262 4.24 25.67 11.85
N PRO A 263 5.07 26.38 12.66
CA PRO A 263 6.50 26.33 12.51
C PRO A 263 6.97 24.89 12.71
N PRO A 264 7.95 24.42 11.92
CA PRO A 264 8.43 23.08 12.11
C PRO A 264 9.11 22.92 13.47
N THR A 265 8.69 21.91 14.24
CA THR A 265 9.46 21.42 15.40
C THR A 265 10.47 20.40 14.91
N PHE A 266 11.74 20.80 14.81
CA PHE A 266 12.83 19.91 14.44
C PHE A 266 13.77 19.67 15.62
N THR A 267 14.26 18.44 15.76
CA THR A 267 15.37 18.14 16.65
C THR A 267 16.68 18.30 15.88
N MET A 268 17.41 19.40 16.14
CA MET A 268 18.76 19.57 15.57
C MET A 268 19.70 18.54 16.18
N SER A 269 20.07 17.54 15.38
CA SER A 269 20.98 16.45 15.78
C SER A 269 22.03 16.21 14.71
N SER A 270 23.27 15.97 15.13
CA SER A 270 24.36 15.54 14.26
C SER A 270 24.37 14.03 14.00
N SER A 271 23.58 13.25 14.74
CA SER A 271 23.53 11.78 14.60
C SER A 271 22.86 11.37 13.29
N GLU A 272 23.57 10.58 12.48
CA GLU A 272 23.04 10.01 11.23
C GLU A 272 21.82 9.11 11.46
N ILE A 273 21.79 8.38 12.58
CA ILE A 273 20.66 7.51 12.96
C ILE A 273 19.40 8.36 13.19
N LEU A 274 19.52 9.46 13.94
CA LEU A 274 18.40 10.36 14.20
C LEU A 274 17.92 11.03 12.92
N LYS A 275 18.84 11.48 12.05
CA LYS A 275 18.48 12.03 10.73
C LYS A 275 17.74 11.02 9.86
N GLY A 276 18.18 9.76 9.84
CA GLY A 276 17.50 8.69 9.12
C GLY A 276 16.10 8.39 9.66
N GLN A 277 15.94 8.38 10.98
CA GLN A 277 14.63 8.23 11.64
C GLN A 277 13.69 9.40 11.33
N GLU A 278 14.17 10.65 11.40
CA GLU A 278 13.40 11.84 11.05
C GLU A 278 13.00 11.84 9.57
N MET A 279 13.91 11.45 8.67
CA MET A 279 13.62 11.34 7.24
C MET A 279 12.59 10.25 6.95
N HIS A 280 12.68 9.10 7.63
CA HIS A 280 11.66 8.05 7.54
C HIS A 280 10.30 8.53 8.03
N GLU A 281 10.26 9.24 9.16
CA GLU A 281 9.03 9.85 9.67
C GLU A 281 8.43 10.86 8.69
N ALA A 282 9.27 11.74 8.12
CA ALA A 282 8.86 12.71 7.13
C ALA A 282 8.27 12.03 5.88
N ASN A 283 8.89 10.96 5.39
CA ASN A 283 8.38 10.18 4.25
C ASN A 283 7.06 9.45 4.56
N LEU A 284 6.84 9.00 5.80
CA LEU A 284 5.57 8.42 6.22
C LEU A 284 4.44 9.46 6.28
N LYS A 285 4.75 10.66 6.81
CA LYS A 285 3.79 11.76 6.90
C LYS A 285 3.51 12.41 5.55
N TYR A 286 4.53 12.54 4.72
CA TYR A 286 4.50 13.14 3.38
C TYR A 286 5.06 12.16 2.33
N PRO A 287 4.30 11.09 1.99
CA PRO A 287 4.68 10.15 0.94
C PRO A 287 4.89 10.89 -0.37
N GLN A 288 6.05 10.70 -0.96
CA GLN A 288 6.41 11.34 -2.21
C GLN A 288 5.99 10.46 -3.39
N ARG A 289 5.46 11.10 -4.41
CA ARG A 289 5.31 10.47 -5.72
C ARG A 289 6.62 10.69 -6.47
N LEU A 290 7.43 9.65 -6.60
CA LEU A 290 8.81 9.81 -7.11
C LEU A 290 8.90 9.63 -8.62
N ARG A 291 8.25 8.60 -9.18
CA ARG A 291 8.13 8.39 -10.63
C ARG A 291 6.73 8.02 -11.05
N ARG A 292 6.47 8.23 -12.34
CA ARG A 292 5.29 7.67 -12.99
C ARG A 292 5.63 6.27 -13.47
N LEU A 293 4.72 5.32 -13.20
CA LEU A 293 4.80 4.03 -13.84
C LEU A 293 4.41 4.20 -15.32
N HIS A 294 5.35 3.94 -16.22
CA HIS A 294 5.11 3.92 -17.65
C HIS A 294 4.91 2.48 -18.10
N ILE A 295 3.66 2.11 -18.37
CA ILE A 295 3.28 0.80 -18.92
C ILE A 295 3.19 0.89 -20.43
N PHE A 296 2.50 1.90 -20.93
CA PHE A 296 2.25 2.06 -22.36
C PHE A 296 3.26 3.03 -23.00
N PRO A 297 3.63 2.83 -24.28
CA PRO A 297 4.44 3.80 -24.99
C PRO A 297 3.65 5.10 -25.21
N THR A 298 4.37 6.22 -25.28
CA THR A 298 3.77 7.57 -25.33
C THR A 298 2.88 7.80 -26.55
N ASN A 299 3.12 7.07 -27.64
CA ASN A 299 2.33 7.14 -28.86
C ASN A 299 0.89 6.57 -28.69
N LYS A 300 0.65 5.63 -27.78
CA LYS A 300 -0.69 5.08 -27.51
C LYS A 300 -1.58 6.05 -26.71
N ALA A 301 -1.00 7.09 -26.13
CA ALA A 301 -1.74 8.20 -25.52
C ALA A 301 -2.07 9.28 -26.57
N GLU A 302 -2.56 8.86 -27.74
CA GLU A 302 -2.86 9.72 -28.88
C GLU A 302 -3.69 10.94 -28.43
N ASN A 303 -3.15 12.14 -28.66
CA ASN A 303 -3.79 13.46 -28.46
C ASN A 303 -3.83 14.08 -27.04
N MET A 304 -3.13 13.53 -26.03
CA MET A 304 -3.11 14.12 -24.68
C MET A 304 -1.88 15.03 -24.44
N GLN A 305 -2.09 16.30 -24.04
CA GLN A 305 -0.96 17.16 -23.67
C GLN A 305 -0.33 16.71 -22.34
N PRO A 306 0.96 17.02 -22.09
CA PRO A 306 1.62 16.66 -20.84
C PRO A 306 0.90 17.12 -19.58
N VAL A 307 0.27 18.31 -19.60
CA VAL A 307 -0.57 18.83 -18.50
C VAL A 307 -1.90 18.07 -18.38
N ASP A 308 -2.54 17.74 -19.49
CA ASP A 308 -3.82 17.02 -19.50
C ASP A 308 -3.65 15.64 -18.87
N ARG A 309 -2.53 14.97 -19.15
CA ARG A 309 -2.15 13.70 -18.51
C ARG A 309 -2.04 13.83 -16.99
N PHE A 310 -1.41 14.90 -16.50
CA PHE A 310 -1.30 15.14 -15.07
C PHE A 310 -2.68 15.35 -14.42
N VAL A 311 -3.55 16.17 -15.03
CA VAL A 311 -4.89 16.44 -14.47
C VAL A 311 -5.77 15.20 -14.45
N VAL A 312 -5.80 14.43 -15.54
CA VAL A 312 -6.62 13.20 -15.62
C VAL A 312 -6.15 12.18 -14.58
N GLU A 313 -4.84 12.06 -14.40
CA GLU A 313 -4.25 11.23 -13.37
C GLU A 313 -4.68 11.67 -11.96
N GLU A 314 -4.65 12.97 -11.66
CA GLU A 314 -5.16 13.49 -10.39
C GLU A 314 -6.64 13.19 -10.18
N TYR A 315 -7.48 13.30 -11.21
CA TYR A 315 -8.88 12.90 -11.12
C TYR A 315 -9.06 11.42 -10.81
N ILE A 316 -8.30 10.54 -11.47
CA ILE A 316 -8.34 9.10 -11.21
C ILE A 316 -7.94 8.81 -9.75
N LEU A 317 -6.85 9.41 -9.28
CA LEU A 317 -6.39 9.25 -7.90
C LEU A 317 -7.42 9.75 -6.89
N ASP A 318 -8.07 10.88 -7.15
CA ASP A 318 -9.13 11.42 -6.30
C ASP A 318 -10.36 10.52 -6.24
N VAL A 319 -10.80 10.01 -7.39
CA VAL A 319 -11.93 9.06 -7.44
C VAL A 319 -11.57 7.77 -6.72
N LEU A 320 -10.35 7.25 -6.89
CA LEU A 320 -9.88 6.09 -6.14
C LEU A 320 -9.87 6.34 -4.63
N LEU A 321 -9.47 7.54 -4.20
CA LEU A 321 -9.40 7.95 -2.80
C LEU A 321 -10.77 8.04 -2.16
N PHE A 322 -11.71 8.81 -2.73
CA PHE A 322 -13.01 9.05 -2.09
C PHE A 322 -13.98 7.87 -2.21
N PHE A 323 -13.85 7.05 -3.25
CA PHE A 323 -14.74 5.91 -3.50
C PHE A 323 -14.14 4.55 -3.15
N ASN A 324 -13.08 4.51 -2.34
CA ASN A 324 -12.43 3.27 -1.91
C ASN A 324 -13.37 2.29 -1.18
N GLY A 325 -14.43 2.80 -0.54
CA GLY A 325 -15.48 2.00 0.09
C GLY A 325 -16.65 1.60 -0.82
N CYS A 326 -16.74 2.15 -2.04
CA CYS A 326 -17.87 1.94 -2.95
C CYS A 326 -17.39 1.73 -4.40
N ARG A 327 -16.90 0.52 -4.69
CA ARG A 327 -16.30 0.17 -6.00
C ARG A 327 -17.16 0.46 -7.24
N LYS A 328 -18.49 0.35 -7.13
CA LYS A 328 -19.41 0.61 -8.26
C LYS A 328 -19.47 2.11 -8.60
N GLU A 329 -19.60 2.96 -7.59
CA GLU A 329 -19.55 4.42 -7.81
C GLU A 329 -18.14 4.84 -8.24
N CYS A 330 -17.09 4.22 -7.71
CA CYS A 330 -15.72 4.44 -8.18
C CYS A 330 -15.62 4.18 -9.69
N ALA A 331 -16.04 3.00 -10.17
CA ALA A 331 -16.04 2.69 -11.60
C ALA A 331 -16.91 3.65 -12.43
N PHE A 332 -18.09 4.03 -11.93
CA PHE A 332 -18.95 5.01 -12.59
C PHE A 332 -18.24 6.36 -12.80
N TYR A 333 -17.63 6.92 -11.76
CA TYR A 333 -16.94 8.21 -11.85
C TYR A 333 -15.65 8.13 -12.67
N LEU A 334 -14.91 7.01 -12.60
CA LEU A 334 -13.72 6.80 -13.45
C LEU A 334 -14.08 6.81 -14.94
N VAL A 335 -15.22 6.24 -15.32
CA VAL A 335 -15.68 6.23 -16.73
C VAL A 335 -16.27 7.58 -17.16
N SER A 336 -16.74 8.38 -16.20
CA SER A 336 -17.51 9.61 -16.46
C SER A 336 -16.73 10.88 -16.10
N LEU A 337 -15.40 10.85 -16.16
CA LEU A 337 -14.61 12.06 -15.89
C LEU A 337 -14.96 13.15 -16.91
N PRO A 338 -14.98 14.43 -16.51
CA PRO A 338 -15.43 15.52 -17.37
C PRO A 338 -14.34 15.95 -18.37
N VAL A 339 -13.90 15.02 -19.21
CA VAL A 339 -12.83 15.20 -20.20
C VAL A 339 -13.31 14.85 -21.60
N SER A 340 -12.81 15.58 -22.59
CA SER A 340 -13.30 15.53 -23.98
C SER A 340 -12.59 14.53 -24.89
N PHE A 341 -11.69 13.71 -24.33
CA PHE A 341 -10.85 12.76 -25.05
C PHE A 341 -10.76 11.44 -24.29
N ARG A 342 -10.31 10.38 -24.98
CA ARG A 342 -10.15 9.03 -24.42
C ARG A 342 -8.95 8.93 -23.48
N TYR A 343 -9.07 8.13 -22.43
CA TYR A 343 -8.05 8.04 -21.36
C TYR A 343 -7.96 6.65 -20.71
N GLU A 344 -8.48 5.60 -21.35
CA GLU A 344 -8.55 4.24 -20.81
C GLU A 344 -7.16 3.66 -20.52
N HIS A 345 -6.17 3.93 -21.39
CA HIS A 345 -4.78 3.54 -21.15
C HIS A 345 -4.18 4.23 -19.91
N LEU A 346 -4.40 5.54 -19.77
CA LEU A 346 -3.95 6.28 -18.60
C LEU A 346 -4.67 5.80 -17.33
N MET A 347 -5.97 5.49 -17.42
CA MET A 347 -6.75 4.93 -16.33
C MET A 347 -6.16 3.60 -15.84
N ALA A 348 -5.90 2.66 -16.74
CA ALA A 348 -5.28 1.39 -16.38
C ALA A 348 -3.89 1.61 -15.78
N GLU A 349 -3.06 2.43 -16.42
CA GLU A 349 -1.71 2.76 -15.95
C GLU A 349 -1.69 3.39 -14.56
N THR A 350 -2.59 4.35 -14.29
CA THR A 350 -2.73 4.96 -12.95
C THR A 350 -3.21 3.96 -11.92
N ILE A 351 -4.15 3.05 -12.24
CA ILE A 351 -4.59 2.01 -11.29
C ILE A 351 -3.45 1.03 -10.98
N PHE A 352 -2.71 0.58 -11.98
CA PHE A 352 -1.54 -0.28 -11.78
C PHE A 352 -0.42 0.44 -11.02
N SER A 353 -0.23 1.75 -11.24
CA SER A 353 0.76 2.53 -10.48
C SER A 353 0.44 2.54 -8.98
N GLN A 354 -0.85 2.58 -8.61
CA GLN A 354 -1.28 2.48 -7.22
C GLN A 354 -1.14 1.06 -6.66
N LEU A 355 -1.51 0.03 -7.45
CA LEU A 355 -1.37 -1.37 -7.06
C LEU A 355 0.10 -1.77 -6.82
N LEU A 356 1.01 -1.26 -7.64
CA LEU A 356 2.45 -1.55 -7.59
C LEU A 356 3.23 -0.48 -6.81
N LEU A 357 2.56 0.47 -6.17
CA LEU A 357 3.22 1.58 -5.46
C LEU A 357 4.06 1.09 -4.29
N LEU A 358 5.34 1.44 -4.28
CA LEU A 358 6.26 1.17 -3.18
C LEU A 358 6.30 2.41 -2.25
N PRO A 359 6.39 2.23 -0.92
CA PRO A 359 6.53 0.97 -0.18
C PRO A 359 5.23 0.17 -0.10
N ASN A 360 4.06 0.82 -0.08
CA ASN A 360 2.77 0.16 0.04
C ASN A 360 1.72 0.83 -0.85
N PRO A 361 0.76 0.07 -1.40
CA PRO A 361 -0.40 0.64 -2.06
C PRO A 361 -1.24 1.44 -1.04
N PRO A 362 -1.84 2.59 -1.42
CA PRO A 362 -2.66 3.38 -0.49
C PRO A 362 -3.85 2.62 0.09
N PHE A 363 -4.41 1.68 -0.68
CA PHE A 363 -5.50 0.79 -0.25
C PHE A 363 -5.11 -0.67 -0.41
N ARG A 364 -5.89 -1.57 0.19
CA ARG A 364 -5.63 -3.02 0.07
C ARG A 364 -5.63 -3.44 -1.41
N PRO A 365 -4.67 -4.27 -1.88
CA PRO A 365 -4.56 -4.68 -3.29
C PRO A 365 -5.86 -5.23 -3.93
N ILE A 366 -6.70 -5.89 -3.13
CA ILE A 366 -8.00 -6.40 -3.57
C ILE A 366 -8.95 -5.30 -4.07
N TYR A 367 -8.84 -4.08 -3.54
CA TYR A 367 -9.63 -2.94 -4.00
C TYR A 367 -9.38 -2.65 -5.49
N TYR A 368 -8.12 -2.52 -5.90
CA TYR A 368 -7.76 -2.27 -7.30
C TYR A 368 -8.18 -3.43 -8.21
N THR A 369 -8.10 -4.67 -7.72
CA THR A 369 -8.60 -5.85 -8.47
C THR A 369 -10.08 -5.70 -8.79
N LEU A 370 -10.88 -5.35 -7.78
CA LEU A 370 -12.33 -5.20 -7.93
C LEU A 370 -12.71 -4.00 -8.80
N VAL A 371 -11.97 -2.89 -8.71
CA VAL A 371 -12.16 -1.73 -9.58
C VAL A 371 -11.88 -2.09 -11.03
N ILE A 372 -10.77 -2.78 -11.34
CA ILE A 372 -10.45 -3.24 -12.70
C ILE A 372 -11.57 -4.16 -13.24
N ILE A 373 -12.07 -5.09 -12.42
CA ILE A 373 -13.19 -5.96 -12.80
C ILE A 373 -14.44 -5.15 -13.14
N ASP A 374 -14.81 -4.17 -12.32
CA ASP A 374 -15.99 -3.33 -12.57
C ASP A 374 -15.80 -2.41 -13.79
N LEU A 375 -14.58 -1.95 -14.07
CA LEU A 375 -14.25 -1.19 -15.28
C LEU A 375 -14.33 -2.06 -16.53
N CYS A 376 -13.89 -3.32 -16.50
CA CYS A 376 -14.11 -4.27 -17.60
C CYS A 376 -15.60 -4.47 -17.91
N LYS A 377 -16.47 -4.38 -16.90
CA LYS A 377 -17.93 -4.46 -17.08
C LYS A 377 -18.54 -3.15 -17.57
N ALA A 378 -18.01 -2.02 -17.12
CA ALA A 378 -18.49 -0.69 -17.51
C ALA A 378 -18.05 -0.32 -18.94
N LEU A 379 -16.90 -0.82 -19.39
CA LEU A 379 -16.30 -0.56 -20.70
C LEU A 379 -15.92 -1.86 -21.43
N PRO A 380 -16.88 -2.76 -21.74
CA PRO A 380 -16.59 -4.10 -22.22
C PRO A 380 -15.89 -4.14 -23.60
N ALA A 381 -16.10 -3.12 -24.43
CA ALA A 381 -15.50 -3.04 -25.77
C ALA A 381 -14.08 -2.44 -25.79
N ALA A 382 -13.59 -1.88 -24.68
CA ALA A 382 -12.35 -1.11 -24.66
C ALA A 382 -11.42 -1.47 -23.51
N PHE A 383 -11.91 -1.52 -22.27
CA PHE A 383 -11.02 -1.67 -21.11
C PHE A 383 -10.36 -3.05 -21.00
N PRO A 384 -11.03 -4.18 -21.33
CA PRO A 384 -10.37 -5.49 -21.31
C PRO A 384 -9.11 -5.58 -22.17
N SER A 385 -9.11 -5.04 -23.40
CA SER A 385 -7.93 -5.05 -24.27
C SER A 385 -6.80 -4.18 -23.75
N VAL A 386 -7.12 -3.07 -23.08
CA VAL A 386 -6.13 -2.22 -22.39
C VAL A 386 -5.48 -2.98 -21.23
N VAL A 387 -6.27 -3.72 -20.44
CA VAL A 387 -5.73 -4.54 -19.33
C VAL A 387 -4.82 -5.64 -19.86
N VAL A 388 -5.21 -6.35 -20.92
CA VAL A 388 -4.36 -7.36 -21.58
C VAL A 388 -3.03 -6.72 -22.01
N ALA A 389 -3.09 -5.60 -22.74
CA ALA A 389 -1.89 -4.87 -23.17
C ALA A 389 -1.00 -4.41 -22.00
N ALA A 390 -1.60 -4.01 -20.86
CA ALA A 390 -0.85 -3.66 -19.67
C ALA A 390 -0.09 -4.86 -19.10
N VAL A 391 -0.74 -6.03 -19.02
CA VAL A 391 -0.13 -7.25 -18.50
C VAL A 391 1.05 -7.69 -19.37
N HIS A 392 0.92 -7.69 -20.70
CA HIS A 392 2.04 -7.97 -21.59
C HIS A 392 3.20 -7.01 -21.36
N ALA A 393 2.95 -5.69 -21.34
CA ALA A 393 4.01 -4.70 -21.13
C ALA A 393 4.70 -4.77 -19.75
N LEU A 394 4.00 -5.26 -18.73
CA LEU A 394 4.58 -5.54 -17.40
C LEU A 394 5.37 -6.85 -17.41
N PHE A 395 4.85 -7.88 -18.07
CA PHE A 395 5.47 -9.20 -18.21
C PHE A 395 6.78 -9.16 -19.00
N ASP A 396 6.83 -8.40 -20.10
CA ASP A 396 8.03 -8.25 -20.94
C ASP A 396 9.22 -7.63 -20.18
N ARG A 397 8.92 -6.82 -19.15
CA ARG A 397 9.93 -6.13 -18.32
C ARG A 397 10.10 -6.76 -16.94
N ILE A 398 9.54 -7.94 -16.71
CA ILE A 398 9.49 -8.56 -15.37
C ILE A 398 10.86 -8.91 -14.79
N SER A 399 11.85 -9.14 -15.65
CA SER A 399 13.26 -9.36 -15.25
C SER A 399 13.82 -8.17 -14.46
N ASN A 400 13.38 -6.96 -14.82
CA ASN A 400 13.82 -5.72 -14.19
C ASN A 400 12.86 -5.22 -13.11
N MET A 401 11.73 -5.89 -12.92
CA MET A 401 10.71 -5.49 -11.94
C MET A 401 11.16 -5.79 -10.51
N ASP A 402 10.95 -4.83 -9.60
CA ASP A 402 11.17 -4.99 -8.15
C ASP A 402 10.41 -6.24 -7.65
N THR A 403 11.07 -7.00 -6.77
CA THR A 403 10.58 -8.31 -6.31
C THR A 403 9.21 -8.22 -5.66
N GLU A 404 8.95 -7.15 -4.91
CA GLU A 404 7.65 -6.93 -4.26
C GLU A 404 6.55 -6.62 -5.29
N CYS A 405 6.87 -5.83 -6.31
CA CYS A 405 5.96 -5.55 -7.41
C CYS A 405 5.63 -6.82 -8.19
N ARG A 406 6.62 -7.69 -8.41
CA ARG A 406 6.43 -9.00 -9.06
C ARG A 406 5.45 -9.86 -8.27
N THR A 407 5.62 -9.99 -6.95
CA THR A 407 4.70 -10.75 -6.09
C THR A 407 3.29 -10.16 -6.14
N ARG A 408 3.14 -8.82 -6.07
CA ARG A 408 1.81 -8.17 -6.17
C ARG A 408 1.15 -8.41 -7.52
N LEU A 409 1.92 -8.38 -8.61
CA LEU A 409 1.43 -8.66 -9.96
C LEU A 409 0.95 -10.10 -10.09
N ILE A 410 1.71 -11.08 -9.59
CA ILE A 410 1.30 -12.51 -9.55
C ILE A 410 -0.05 -12.67 -8.82
N LEU A 411 -0.13 -12.12 -7.60
CA LEU A 411 -1.33 -12.24 -6.76
C LEU A 411 -2.54 -11.56 -7.42
N TRP A 412 -2.36 -10.34 -7.95
CA TRP A 412 -3.43 -9.64 -8.66
C TRP A 412 -3.86 -10.40 -9.92
N PHE A 413 -2.92 -10.87 -10.74
CA PHE A 413 -3.22 -11.49 -12.03
C PHE A 413 -3.96 -12.82 -11.84
N SER A 414 -3.50 -13.68 -10.93
CA SER A 414 -4.20 -14.93 -10.60
C SER A 414 -5.64 -14.70 -10.08
N HIS A 415 -5.84 -13.63 -9.30
CA HIS A 415 -7.17 -13.29 -8.79
C HIS A 415 -8.04 -12.64 -9.86
N HIS A 416 -7.46 -11.87 -10.78
CA HIS A 416 -8.15 -11.33 -11.93
C HIS A 416 -8.67 -12.48 -12.81
N LEU A 417 -7.79 -13.40 -13.21
CA LEU A 417 -8.14 -14.56 -14.05
C LEU A 417 -9.22 -15.45 -13.42
N SER A 418 -9.19 -15.66 -12.09
CA SER A 418 -10.23 -16.44 -11.41
C SER A 418 -11.64 -15.83 -11.50
N ASN A 419 -11.74 -14.52 -11.75
CA ASN A 419 -13.01 -13.82 -11.98
C ASN A 419 -13.45 -13.86 -13.47
N PHE A 420 -12.57 -14.27 -14.38
CA PHE A 420 -12.82 -14.40 -15.82
C PHE A 420 -12.60 -15.85 -16.30
N GLN A 421 -13.00 -16.81 -15.47
CA GLN A 421 -13.00 -18.25 -15.78
C GLN A 421 -11.62 -18.85 -16.12
N PHE A 422 -10.54 -18.19 -15.69
CA PHE A 422 -9.15 -18.57 -15.96
C PHE A 422 -8.77 -18.48 -17.46
N ILE A 423 -9.46 -17.62 -18.21
CA ILE A 423 -9.21 -17.43 -19.65
C ILE A 423 -8.10 -16.41 -19.86
N TRP A 424 -7.03 -16.83 -20.53
CA TRP A 424 -5.90 -16.01 -20.98
C TRP A 424 -5.33 -16.63 -22.26
N PRO A 425 -4.78 -15.85 -23.23
CA PRO A 425 -4.11 -16.39 -24.40
C PRO A 425 -2.74 -17.01 -24.03
N TRP A 426 -2.76 -18.17 -23.36
CA TRP A 426 -1.58 -18.82 -22.82
C TRP A 426 -0.55 -19.22 -23.89
N GLN A 427 -1.00 -19.45 -25.12
CA GLN A 427 -0.12 -19.79 -26.24
C GLN A 427 0.92 -18.70 -26.53
N GLU A 428 0.59 -17.43 -26.26
CA GLU A 428 1.52 -16.30 -26.43
C GLU A 428 2.72 -16.38 -25.47
N TRP A 429 2.59 -17.12 -24.37
CA TRP A 429 3.65 -17.32 -23.36
C TRP A 429 4.20 -18.74 -23.34
N ALA A 430 3.82 -19.62 -24.28
CA ALA A 430 4.29 -21.01 -24.31
C ALA A 430 5.83 -21.11 -24.40
N ASN A 431 6.48 -20.14 -25.04
CA ASN A 431 7.93 -20.06 -25.20
C ASN A 431 8.71 -20.00 -23.87
N VAL A 432 8.09 -19.55 -22.77
CA VAL A 432 8.76 -19.46 -21.46
C VAL A 432 9.22 -20.81 -20.93
N LYS A 433 8.63 -21.91 -21.41
CA LYS A 433 9.04 -23.27 -21.06
C LYS A 433 10.49 -23.55 -21.49
N GLY A 434 10.93 -22.96 -22.60
CA GLY A 434 12.28 -23.07 -23.14
C GLY A 434 13.32 -22.26 -22.36
N LEU A 435 12.89 -21.29 -21.55
CA LEU A 435 13.78 -20.48 -20.72
C LEU A 435 14.36 -21.30 -19.55
N PRO A 436 15.52 -20.90 -19.00
CA PRO A 436 16.05 -21.49 -17.77
C PRO A 436 15.02 -21.50 -16.63
N LYS A 437 15.08 -22.52 -15.75
CA LYS A 437 14.10 -22.69 -14.65
C LYS A 437 14.00 -21.49 -13.71
N TRP A 438 15.05 -20.66 -13.64
CA TRP A 438 15.14 -19.45 -12.81
C TRP A 438 14.81 -18.16 -13.56
N ALA A 439 14.47 -18.22 -14.84
CA ALA A 439 14.12 -17.02 -15.60
C ALA A 439 12.85 -16.37 -15.02
N PRO A 440 12.85 -15.06 -14.70
CA PRO A 440 11.72 -14.37 -14.09
C PRO A 440 10.37 -14.54 -14.80
N GLN A 441 10.36 -14.58 -16.14
CA GLN A 441 9.15 -14.84 -16.93
C GLN A 441 8.59 -16.24 -16.70
N ARG A 442 9.47 -17.26 -16.70
CA ARG A 442 9.07 -18.65 -16.43
C ARG A 442 8.58 -18.82 -14.99
N VAL A 443 9.29 -18.25 -14.03
CA VAL A 443 8.90 -18.28 -12.60
C VAL A 443 7.58 -17.57 -12.39
N PHE A 444 7.35 -16.43 -13.05
CA PHE A 444 6.06 -15.74 -13.00
C PHE A 444 4.90 -16.61 -13.47
N VAL A 445 5.03 -17.26 -14.63
CA VAL A 445 3.99 -18.18 -15.14
C VAL A 445 3.76 -19.34 -14.18
N GLN A 446 4.83 -19.96 -13.67
CA GLN A 446 4.73 -21.05 -12.68
C GLN A 446 3.98 -20.62 -11.42
N GLU A 447 4.33 -19.47 -10.86
CA GLU A 447 3.69 -18.93 -9.67
C GLU A 447 2.23 -18.51 -9.92
N VAL A 448 1.90 -17.96 -11.10
CA VAL A 448 0.51 -17.65 -11.47
C VAL A 448 -0.32 -18.93 -11.53
N LEU A 449 0.14 -19.96 -12.24
CA LEU A 449 -0.56 -21.25 -12.35
C LEU A 449 -0.73 -21.90 -10.97
N GLU A 450 0.30 -21.83 -10.11
CA GLU A 450 0.20 -22.32 -8.74
C GLU A 450 -0.88 -21.57 -7.94
N ARG A 451 -0.93 -20.24 -8.03
CA ARG A 451 -1.93 -19.42 -7.34
C ARG A 451 -3.34 -19.64 -7.89
N GLU A 452 -3.50 -19.84 -9.19
CA GLU A 452 -4.77 -20.21 -9.80
C GLU A 452 -5.28 -21.57 -9.31
N ILE A 453 -4.40 -22.56 -9.13
CA ILE A 453 -4.76 -23.85 -8.53
C ILE A 453 -5.24 -23.66 -7.09
N ARG A 454 -4.58 -22.79 -6.29
CA ARG A 454 -5.03 -22.46 -4.93
C ARG A 454 -6.42 -21.79 -4.91
N LEU A 455 -6.77 -21.06 -5.97
CA LEU A 455 -8.08 -20.42 -6.17
C LEU A 455 -9.12 -21.33 -6.83
N SER A 456 -8.72 -22.54 -7.24
CA SER A 456 -9.53 -23.49 -8.01
C SER A 456 -9.12 -24.94 -7.66
N TYR A 457 -8.95 -25.80 -8.66
CA TYR A 457 -8.42 -27.15 -8.52
C TYR A 457 -7.58 -27.52 -9.75
N PHE A 458 -6.63 -28.43 -9.57
CA PHE A 458 -5.62 -28.83 -10.57
C PHE A 458 -6.20 -29.07 -11.97
N GLU A 459 -7.25 -29.91 -12.08
CA GLU A 459 -7.82 -30.27 -13.38
C GLU A 459 -8.44 -29.07 -14.12
N LYS A 460 -9.00 -28.09 -13.39
CA LYS A 460 -9.57 -26.89 -14.01
C LYS A 460 -8.51 -25.99 -14.62
N ILE A 461 -7.37 -25.84 -13.94
CA ILE A 461 -6.27 -25.02 -14.42
C ILE A 461 -5.49 -25.72 -15.52
N LYS A 462 -5.34 -27.04 -15.43
CA LYS A 462 -4.84 -27.84 -16.55
C LYS A 462 -5.71 -27.67 -17.80
N GLN A 463 -7.04 -27.65 -17.64
CA GLN A 463 -7.96 -27.38 -18.74
C GLN A 463 -7.80 -25.96 -19.32
N SER A 464 -7.54 -24.94 -18.50
CA SER A 464 -7.44 -23.56 -18.98
C SER A 464 -6.20 -23.28 -19.84
N ILE A 465 -5.22 -24.19 -19.85
CA ILE A 465 -4.00 -24.10 -20.66
C ILE A 465 -3.94 -25.17 -21.77
N GLU A 466 -5.07 -25.81 -22.11
CA GLU A 466 -5.12 -26.87 -23.13
C GLU A 466 -4.64 -26.42 -24.52
N ASP A 467 -4.78 -25.13 -24.82
CA ASP A 467 -4.29 -24.48 -26.04
C ASP A 467 -2.77 -24.24 -26.05
N ALA A 468 -2.11 -24.38 -24.89
CA ALA A 468 -0.67 -24.19 -24.68
C ALA A 468 -0.06 -25.38 -23.91
N ALA A 469 -0.10 -26.57 -24.52
CA ALA A 469 0.28 -27.83 -23.89
C ALA A 469 1.72 -27.87 -23.33
N GLU A 470 2.64 -27.05 -23.86
CA GLU A 470 4.01 -26.89 -23.36
C GLU A 470 4.05 -26.40 -21.90
N LEU A 471 3.04 -25.62 -21.48
CA LEU A 471 2.91 -25.09 -20.14
C LEU A 471 2.44 -26.14 -19.12
N GLU A 472 1.91 -27.29 -19.55
CA GLU A 472 1.55 -28.38 -18.62
C GLU A 472 2.76 -28.81 -17.78
N GLY A 473 3.95 -28.80 -18.39
CA GLY A 473 5.21 -29.07 -17.70
C GLY A 473 5.67 -27.98 -16.73
N LEU A 474 4.91 -26.90 -16.56
CA LEU A 474 5.13 -25.85 -15.55
C LEU A 474 4.12 -25.91 -14.40
N LEU A 475 3.05 -26.71 -14.51
CA LEU A 475 2.10 -26.91 -13.42
C LEU A 475 2.83 -27.51 -12.20
N PRO A 476 2.47 -27.08 -10.97
CA PRO A 476 2.97 -27.73 -9.76
C PRO A 476 2.49 -29.19 -9.71
N PRO A 477 3.19 -30.08 -8.99
CA PRO A 477 2.72 -31.44 -8.76
C PRO A 477 1.29 -31.45 -8.18
N LYS A 478 0.50 -32.46 -8.54
CA LYS A 478 -0.85 -32.61 -7.98
C LYS A 478 -0.78 -32.67 -6.46
N ALA A 479 -1.44 -31.72 -5.80
CA ALA A 479 -1.41 -31.58 -4.37
C ALA A 479 -1.98 -32.84 -3.68
N GLY A 480 -1.30 -33.28 -2.62
CA GLY A 480 -1.71 -34.43 -1.83
C GLY A 480 -0.74 -34.71 -0.69
N PRO A 481 -1.18 -35.45 0.34
CA PRO A 481 -0.31 -35.85 1.43
C PRO A 481 0.72 -36.88 0.96
N ASN A 482 1.94 -36.77 1.47
CA ASN A 482 3.02 -37.73 1.28
C ASN A 482 3.34 -38.40 2.61
N PHE A 483 2.45 -39.29 3.05
CA PHE A 483 2.56 -39.91 4.37
C PHE A 483 3.57 -41.07 4.35
N ARG A 484 4.58 -41.00 5.22
CA ARG A 484 5.71 -41.96 5.26
C ARG A 484 5.30 -43.37 5.71
N TYR A 485 4.21 -43.49 6.47
CA TYR A 485 3.82 -44.74 7.16
C TYR A 485 2.60 -45.43 6.54
N HIS A 486 2.39 -45.28 5.22
CA HIS A 486 1.40 -46.07 4.48
C HIS A 486 1.68 -47.59 4.56
N THR A 487 0.61 -48.39 4.46
CA THR A 487 0.71 -49.83 4.19
C THR A 487 0.96 -50.05 2.70
N ASP A 488 2.18 -50.42 2.31
CA ASP A 488 2.38 -51.27 1.12
C ASP A 488 2.16 -52.72 1.57
N GLU A 489 1.23 -53.45 0.96
CA GLU A 489 0.97 -54.87 1.27
C GLU A 489 2.21 -55.77 1.08
N SER A 490 3.27 -55.25 0.43
CA SER A 490 4.50 -55.97 0.07
C SER A 490 5.72 -55.64 0.95
N LYS A 491 5.62 -54.82 2.00
CA LYS A 491 6.75 -54.47 2.88
C LYS A 491 6.49 -54.92 4.33
N GLU A 492 7.52 -55.45 4.99
CA GLU A 492 7.47 -55.73 6.43
C GLU A 492 7.05 -54.47 7.20
N SER A 493 6.14 -54.63 8.16
CA SER A 493 5.63 -53.54 8.99
C SER A 493 6.79 -52.89 9.76
N THR A 494 7.19 -51.68 9.36
CA THR A 494 8.20 -50.91 10.08
C THR A 494 7.69 -50.53 11.47
N GLU A 495 8.60 -50.33 12.42
CA GLU A 495 8.26 -49.91 13.78
C GLU A 495 7.49 -48.57 13.78
N GLY A 496 7.84 -47.64 12.89
CA GLY A 496 7.12 -46.38 12.71
C GLY A 496 5.67 -46.58 12.22
N HIS A 497 5.42 -47.57 11.37
CA HIS A 497 4.06 -47.92 10.96
C HIS A 497 3.21 -48.45 12.12
N ARG A 498 3.80 -49.30 12.97
CA ARG A 498 3.15 -49.83 14.17
C ARG A 498 2.74 -48.71 15.12
N LEU A 499 3.70 -47.84 15.45
CA LEU A 499 3.49 -46.70 16.35
C LEU A 499 2.51 -45.67 15.78
N SER A 500 2.56 -45.41 14.48
CA SER A 500 1.59 -44.54 13.82
C SER A 500 0.16 -45.08 13.94
N LYS A 501 -0.07 -46.37 13.66
CA LYS A 501 -1.38 -47.01 13.85
C LYS A 501 -1.88 -46.92 15.29
N GLU A 502 -0.99 -47.10 16.25
CA GLU A 502 -1.30 -46.98 17.67
C GLU A 502 -1.74 -45.55 18.03
N LEU A 503 -1.01 -44.54 17.55
CA LEU A 503 -1.36 -43.13 17.73
C LEU A 503 -2.70 -42.77 17.07
N VAL A 504 -2.96 -43.25 15.85
CA VAL A 504 -4.28 -43.09 15.19
C VAL A 504 -5.39 -43.69 16.04
N SER A 505 -5.18 -44.88 16.61
CA SER A 505 -6.14 -45.54 17.50
C SER A 505 -6.39 -44.71 18.76
N MET A 506 -5.35 -44.16 19.39
CA MET A 506 -5.49 -43.31 20.57
C MET A 506 -6.24 -42.01 20.29
N VAL A 507 -5.96 -41.35 19.16
CA VAL A 507 -6.65 -40.12 18.75
C VAL A 507 -8.12 -40.41 18.42
N ARG A 508 -8.42 -41.49 17.68
CA ARG A 508 -9.80 -41.92 17.41
C ARG A 508 -10.54 -42.31 18.69
N GLY A 509 -9.85 -42.96 19.61
CA GLY A 509 -10.32 -43.28 20.96
C GLY A 509 -10.44 -42.08 21.90
N ARG A 510 -10.13 -40.86 21.42
CA ARG A 510 -10.17 -39.60 22.19
C ARG A 510 -9.38 -39.66 23.50
N LYS A 511 -8.25 -40.37 23.49
CA LYS A 511 -7.30 -40.37 24.62
C LYS A 511 -6.87 -38.94 24.94
N THR A 512 -6.60 -38.68 26.22
CA THR A 512 -6.21 -37.34 26.64
C THR A 512 -4.81 -37.04 26.15
N THR A 513 -4.52 -35.75 25.92
CA THR A 513 -3.19 -35.30 25.48
C THR A 513 -2.09 -35.75 26.45
N ARG A 514 -2.39 -35.80 27.75
CA ARG A 514 -1.47 -36.28 28.79
C ARG A 514 -1.15 -37.78 28.65
N ASP A 515 -2.15 -38.62 28.37
CA ASP A 515 -1.92 -40.06 28.19
C ASP A 515 -1.02 -40.33 26.99
N ILE A 516 -1.21 -39.59 25.91
CA ILE A 516 -0.39 -39.75 24.70
C ILE A 516 1.02 -39.22 24.94
N ILE A 517 1.20 -38.11 25.66
CA ILE A 517 2.53 -37.62 26.06
C ILE A 517 3.29 -38.70 26.84
N LEU A 518 2.66 -39.30 27.85
CA LEU A 518 3.27 -40.37 28.65
C LEU A 518 3.66 -41.57 27.77
N TRP A 519 2.79 -42.00 26.86
CA TRP A 519 3.10 -43.07 25.91
C TRP A 519 4.32 -42.74 25.03
N VAL A 520 4.40 -41.51 24.51
CA VAL A 520 5.56 -41.06 23.71
C VAL A 520 6.85 -41.05 24.56
N GLU A 521 6.82 -40.47 25.75
CA GLU A 521 7.97 -40.32 26.64
C GLU A 521 8.47 -41.65 27.22
N GLU A 522 7.58 -42.60 27.50
CA GLU A 522 7.92 -43.87 28.14
C GLU A 522 8.21 -44.98 27.13
N GLN A 523 7.62 -44.95 25.93
CA GLN A 523 7.74 -46.05 24.97
C GLN A 523 8.53 -45.70 23.71
N ILE A 524 8.31 -44.52 23.12
CA ILE A 524 8.94 -44.19 21.82
C ILE A 524 10.31 -43.57 22.01
N VAL A 525 10.41 -42.52 22.83
CA VAL A 525 11.66 -41.78 23.02
C VAL A 525 12.78 -42.68 23.55
N PRO A 526 12.57 -43.55 24.56
CA PRO A 526 13.63 -44.42 25.06
C PRO A 526 14.06 -45.51 24.07
N ALA A 527 13.12 -46.02 23.25
CA ALA A 527 13.38 -47.13 22.33
C ALA A 527 13.98 -46.67 20.99
N ASN A 528 13.55 -45.52 20.47
CA ASN A 528 13.87 -45.07 19.11
C ASN A 528 14.53 -43.69 19.05
N GLY A 529 14.55 -42.94 20.16
CA GLY A 529 15.09 -41.59 20.24
C GLY A 529 14.08 -40.49 19.91
N ALA A 530 14.38 -39.27 20.36
CA ALA A 530 13.47 -38.12 20.25
C ALA A 530 13.21 -37.68 18.80
N LYS A 531 14.23 -37.74 17.92
CA LYS A 531 14.08 -37.37 16.50
C LYS A 531 13.09 -38.27 15.77
N PHE A 532 13.16 -39.57 16.03
CA PHE A 532 12.20 -40.53 15.49
C PHE A 532 10.79 -40.33 16.06
N ALA A 533 10.68 -39.97 17.35
CA ALA A 533 9.39 -39.65 17.96
C ALA A 533 8.73 -38.43 17.29
N VAL A 534 9.49 -37.36 17.01
CA VAL A 534 8.99 -36.19 16.26
C VAL A 534 8.49 -36.59 14.88
N ASP A 535 9.27 -37.37 14.13
CA ASP A 535 8.90 -37.87 12.80
C ASP A 535 7.56 -38.63 12.84
N VAL A 536 7.47 -39.71 13.62
CA VAL A 536 6.25 -40.53 13.69
C VAL A 536 5.04 -39.73 14.17
N VAL A 537 5.19 -38.93 15.24
CA VAL A 537 4.07 -38.18 15.83
C VAL A 537 3.60 -37.07 14.88
N SER A 538 4.51 -36.29 14.33
CA SER A 538 4.16 -35.16 13.44
C SER A 538 3.52 -35.66 12.14
N GLN A 539 4.12 -36.63 11.45
CA GLN A 539 3.57 -37.25 10.24
C GLN A 539 2.17 -37.80 10.49
N THR A 540 1.96 -38.50 11.61
CA THR A 540 0.67 -39.12 11.94
C THR A 540 -0.39 -38.08 12.29
N LEU A 541 -0.07 -37.04 13.06
CA LEU A 541 -1.02 -35.97 13.39
C LEU A 541 -1.39 -35.15 12.15
N LEU A 542 -0.43 -34.88 11.25
CA LEU A 542 -0.69 -34.24 9.95
C LEU A 542 -1.61 -35.12 9.09
N ASP A 543 -1.40 -36.44 9.06
CA ASP A 543 -2.26 -37.39 8.34
C ASP A 543 -3.69 -37.41 8.85
N ILE A 544 -3.88 -37.46 10.18
CA ILE A 544 -5.21 -37.36 10.81
C ILE A 544 -5.89 -36.03 10.44
N GLY A 545 -5.12 -34.93 10.34
CA GLY A 545 -5.59 -33.59 10.00
C GLY A 545 -5.70 -33.30 8.50
N SER A 546 -5.31 -34.22 7.61
CA SER A 546 -5.02 -33.92 6.20
C SER A 546 -6.25 -33.63 5.33
N LYS A 547 -7.45 -33.98 5.79
CA LYS A 547 -8.68 -33.89 5.00
C LYS A 547 -9.08 -32.45 4.65
N SER A 548 -8.85 -31.48 5.54
CA SER A 548 -9.10 -30.06 5.27
C SER A 548 -8.36 -29.16 6.26
N PHE A 549 -8.28 -27.86 5.97
CA PHE A 549 -7.68 -26.88 6.90
C PHE A 549 -8.30 -26.93 8.30
N THR A 550 -9.62 -27.11 8.41
CA THR A 550 -10.30 -27.23 9.70
C THR A 550 -9.90 -28.48 10.47
N HIS A 551 -9.66 -29.61 9.79
CA HIS A 551 -9.19 -30.83 10.44
C HIS A 551 -7.78 -30.64 10.99
N LEU A 552 -6.88 -30.05 10.19
CA LEU A 552 -5.52 -29.69 10.64
C LEU A 552 -5.57 -28.80 11.88
N ILE A 553 -6.35 -27.71 11.84
CA ILE A 553 -6.53 -26.79 12.95
C ILE A 553 -7.04 -27.52 14.20
N THR A 554 -8.07 -28.35 14.06
CA THR A 554 -8.66 -29.12 15.17
C THR A 554 -7.64 -30.05 15.82
N VAL A 555 -6.80 -30.71 15.00
CA VAL A 555 -5.75 -31.61 15.51
C VAL A 555 -4.67 -30.81 16.23
N LEU A 556 -4.21 -29.69 15.67
CA LEU A 556 -3.20 -28.85 16.30
C LEU A 556 -3.69 -28.22 17.61
N GLU A 557 -4.93 -27.77 17.69
CA GLU A 557 -5.51 -27.21 18.92
C GLU A 557 -5.61 -28.26 20.04
N ARG A 558 -6.00 -29.49 19.69
CA ARG A 558 -6.24 -30.54 20.68
C ARG A 558 -4.96 -31.28 21.11
N TYR A 559 -4.09 -31.55 20.16
CA TYR A 559 -2.95 -32.44 20.32
C TYR A 559 -1.60 -31.73 20.12
N GLY A 560 -1.58 -30.44 19.81
CA GLY A 560 -0.35 -29.66 19.60
C GLY A 560 0.58 -29.63 20.82
N GLN A 561 0.07 -29.78 22.04
CA GLN A 561 0.94 -29.88 23.23
C GLN A 561 1.89 -31.10 23.19
N ILE A 562 1.51 -32.18 22.49
CA ILE A 562 2.40 -33.34 22.28
C ILE A 562 3.62 -32.90 21.46
N ILE A 563 3.37 -32.15 20.37
CA ILE A 563 4.41 -31.57 19.52
C ILE A 563 5.28 -30.61 20.32
N SER A 564 4.67 -29.72 21.13
CA SER A 564 5.40 -28.77 21.97
C SER A 564 6.32 -29.46 22.99
N LYS A 565 5.91 -30.62 23.54
CA LYS A 565 6.76 -31.42 24.44
C LYS A 565 7.92 -32.10 23.73
N LEU A 566 7.70 -32.57 22.51
CA LEU A 566 8.74 -33.18 21.68
C LEU A 566 9.69 -32.17 21.05
N CYS A 567 9.27 -30.91 20.90
CA CYS A 567 10.05 -29.84 20.27
C CYS A 567 10.34 -28.69 21.25
N PRO A 568 11.06 -28.94 22.37
CA PRO A 568 11.30 -27.93 23.39
C PRO A 568 12.32 -26.86 22.95
N ASP A 569 13.19 -27.20 21.99
CA ASP A 569 14.26 -26.35 21.48
C ASP A 569 14.15 -26.13 19.96
N GLU A 570 15.00 -25.24 19.45
CA GLU A 570 14.99 -24.85 18.03
C GLU A 570 15.41 -25.99 17.10
N GLU A 571 16.33 -26.87 17.49
CA GLU A 571 16.78 -28.00 16.64
C GLU A 571 15.61 -28.93 16.34
N MET A 572 14.82 -29.26 17.37
CA MET A 572 13.65 -30.11 17.23
C MET A 572 12.50 -29.40 16.48
N GLN A 573 12.37 -28.07 16.61
CA GLN A 573 11.42 -27.29 15.82
C GLN A 573 11.78 -27.24 14.33
N LEU A 574 13.08 -27.17 13.99
CA LEU A 574 13.56 -27.30 12.61
C LEU A 574 13.19 -28.66 12.03
N LEU A 575 13.46 -29.74 12.78
CA LEU A 575 13.08 -31.10 12.38
C LEU A 575 11.57 -31.24 12.15
N LEU A 576 10.74 -30.65 13.01
CA LEU A 576 9.30 -30.63 12.83
C LEU A 576 8.90 -29.96 11.51
N MET A 577 9.51 -28.82 11.16
CA MET A 577 9.22 -28.12 9.90
C MET A 577 9.70 -28.90 8.68
N ASP A 578 10.82 -29.62 8.78
CA ASP A 578 11.27 -30.55 7.74
C ASP A 578 10.25 -31.68 7.53
N GLU A 579 9.68 -32.22 8.60
CA GLU A 579 8.63 -33.25 8.51
C GLU A 579 7.32 -32.69 7.94
N VAL A 580 6.93 -31.46 8.30
CA VAL A 580 5.79 -30.77 7.67
C VAL A 580 6.02 -30.57 6.18
N SER A 581 7.22 -30.14 5.78
CA SER A 581 7.62 -29.95 4.38
C SER A 581 7.66 -31.27 3.61
N ALA A 582 8.18 -32.35 4.22
CA ALA A 582 8.24 -33.67 3.62
C ALA A 582 6.83 -34.28 3.43
N TYR A 583 5.95 -34.08 4.41
CA TYR A 583 4.55 -34.52 4.36
C TYR A 583 3.77 -33.76 3.27
N TRP A 584 3.94 -32.44 3.17
CA TRP A 584 3.28 -31.58 2.19
C TRP A 584 4.17 -31.22 0.99
N LYS A 585 5.09 -32.10 0.58
CA LYS A 585 6.09 -31.80 -0.47
C LYS A 585 5.48 -31.32 -1.80
N ASN A 586 4.25 -31.73 -2.10
CA ASN A 586 3.52 -31.38 -3.33
C ASN A 586 2.48 -30.26 -3.10
N SER A 587 2.45 -29.61 -1.93
CA SER A 587 1.49 -28.57 -1.60
C SER A 587 2.16 -27.43 -0.83
N THR A 588 2.70 -26.48 -1.57
CA THR A 588 3.27 -25.23 -1.08
C THR A 588 2.30 -24.47 -0.16
N GLN A 589 1.01 -24.41 -0.53
CA GLN A 589 -0.06 -23.79 0.24
C GLN A 589 -0.22 -24.45 1.61
N MET A 590 -0.24 -25.79 1.66
CA MET A 590 -0.48 -26.50 2.90
C MET A 590 0.75 -26.46 3.83
N THR A 591 1.97 -26.51 3.28
CA THR A 591 3.19 -26.25 4.04
C THR A 591 3.12 -24.87 4.71
N ALA A 592 2.80 -23.82 3.94
CA ALA A 592 2.72 -22.46 4.45
C ALA A 592 1.64 -22.31 5.54
N ILE A 593 0.45 -22.87 5.33
CA ILE A 593 -0.65 -22.83 6.32
C ILE A 593 -0.29 -23.61 7.59
N ALA A 594 0.30 -24.80 7.46
CA ALA A 594 0.67 -25.61 8.62
C ALA A 594 1.70 -24.89 9.50
N ILE A 595 2.76 -24.35 8.90
CA ILE A 595 3.79 -23.57 9.60
C ILE A 595 3.17 -22.31 10.23
N ASP A 596 2.34 -21.56 9.49
CA ASP A 596 1.67 -20.36 10.00
C ASP A 596 0.80 -20.65 11.24
N ARG A 597 0.07 -21.77 11.22
CA ARG A 597 -0.77 -22.21 12.35
C ARG A 597 0.07 -22.71 13.52
N MET A 598 1.12 -23.49 13.26
CA MET A 598 2.05 -23.95 14.30
C MET A 598 2.71 -22.76 15.01
N MET A 599 3.09 -21.70 14.29
CA MET A 599 3.58 -20.45 14.88
C MET A 599 2.49 -19.78 15.73
N GLY A 600 1.26 -19.70 15.24
CA GLY A 600 0.12 -19.11 15.95
C GLY A 600 -0.21 -19.82 17.27
N TYR A 601 -0.08 -21.15 17.31
CA TYR A 601 -0.24 -21.97 18.52
C TYR A 601 1.04 -22.06 19.37
N ARG A 602 2.11 -21.35 18.99
CA ARG A 602 3.42 -21.37 19.66
C ARG A 602 4.07 -22.76 19.75
N LEU A 603 3.82 -23.59 18.74
CA LEU A 603 4.49 -24.89 18.58
C LEU A 603 5.87 -24.75 17.97
N ILE A 604 6.08 -23.70 17.18
CA ILE A 604 7.36 -23.28 16.62
C ILE A 604 7.55 -21.78 16.86
N SER A 605 8.79 -21.36 17.09
CA SER A 605 9.13 -19.95 17.26
C SER A 605 9.31 -19.25 15.92
N ASN A 606 9.17 -17.91 15.92
CA ASN A 606 9.51 -17.09 14.75
C ASN A 606 10.99 -17.20 14.37
N LEU A 607 11.89 -17.31 15.35
CA LEU A 607 13.32 -17.49 15.13
C LEU A 607 13.64 -18.84 14.45
N ALA A 608 12.98 -19.92 14.87
CA ALA A 608 13.13 -21.22 14.23
C ALA A 608 12.70 -21.17 12.77
N ILE A 609 11.60 -20.48 12.45
CA ILE A 609 11.14 -20.34 11.05
C ILE A 609 12.16 -19.59 10.20
N VAL A 610 12.79 -18.52 10.72
CA VAL A 610 13.87 -17.83 9.99
C VAL A 610 15.01 -18.80 9.71
N LYS A 611 15.51 -19.52 10.72
CA LYS A 611 16.58 -20.52 10.53
C LYS A 611 16.19 -21.60 9.51
N TRP A 612 14.94 -22.04 9.50
CA TRP A 612 14.43 -23.02 8.56
C TRP A 612 14.38 -22.48 7.13
N VAL A 613 13.89 -21.26 6.93
CA VAL A 613 13.86 -20.61 5.60
C VAL A 613 15.26 -20.45 5.02
N PHE A 614 16.25 -20.12 5.85
CA PHE A 614 17.66 -20.00 5.44
C PHE A 614 18.46 -21.32 5.56
N SER A 615 17.78 -22.46 5.73
CA SER A 615 18.45 -23.76 5.66
C SER A 615 18.88 -24.10 4.22
N PRO A 616 19.94 -24.90 4.02
CA PRO A 616 20.44 -25.23 2.68
C PRO A 616 19.36 -25.76 1.73
N ALA A 617 18.42 -26.57 2.24
CA ALA A 617 17.33 -27.14 1.43
C ALA A 617 16.37 -26.10 0.83
N ASN A 618 16.21 -24.95 1.49
CA ASN A 618 15.32 -23.87 1.05
C ASN A 618 16.07 -22.75 0.31
N VAL A 619 17.33 -22.49 0.68
CA VAL A 619 18.20 -21.49 0.04
C VAL A 619 18.29 -21.72 -1.47
N ASP A 620 18.47 -22.97 -1.91
CA ASP A 620 18.57 -23.33 -3.34
C ASP A 620 17.27 -23.07 -4.14
N GLN A 621 16.17 -22.69 -3.48
CA GLN A 621 14.85 -22.49 -4.09
C GLN A 621 14.44 -21.01 -4.19
N PHE A 622 15.22 -20.09 -3.64
CA PHE A 622 14.84 -18.68 -3.49
C PHE A 622 14.45 -17.97 -4.81
N HIS A 623 15.09 -18.31 -5.92
CA HIS A 623 14.84 -17.74 -7.25
C HIS A 623 13.82 -18.50 -8.09
N VAL A 624 13.35 -19.66 -7.62
CA VAL A 624 12.45 -20.55 -8.39
C VAL A 624 11.11 -20.80 -7.69
N SER A 625 10.95 -20.41 -6.43
CA SER A 625 9.70 -20.57 -5.69
C SER A 625 9.46 -19.43 -4.68
N ASP A 626 8.22 -18.96 -4.59
CA ASP A 626 7.78 -18.00 -3.58
C ASP A 626 7.53 -18.65 -2.21
N ARG A 627 7.48 -19.99 -2.10
CA ARG A 627 7.11 -20.68 -0.85
C ARG A 627 7.95 -20.25 0.38
N PRO A 628 9.30 -20.22 0.33
CA PRO A 628 10.10 -19.80 1.49
C PRO A 628 9.80 -18.34 1.88
N TRP A 629 9.60 -17.49 0.87
CA TRP A 629 9.33 -16.07 1.05
C TRP A 629 7.92 -15.79 1.58
N GLU A 630 6.90 -16.55 1.17
CA GLU A 630 5.54 -16.49 1.72
C GLU A 630 5.56 -16.83 3.21
N ILE A 631 6.27 -17.90 3.60
CA ILE A 631 6.41 -18.32 5.00
C ILE A 631 7.14 -17.25 5.83
N LEU A 632 8.24 -16.70 5.29
CA LEU A 632 9.01 -15.66 5.95
C LEU A 632 8.19 -14.37 6.13
N ARG A 633 7.51 -13.90 5.08
CA ARG A 633 6.64 -12.72 5.12
C ARG A 633 5.50 -12.90 6.11
N ASN A 634 4.87 -14.07 6.18
CA ASN A 634 3.82 -14.38 7.16
C ASN A 634 4.36 -14.31 8.59
N THR A 635 5.55 -14.85 8.82
CA THR A 635 6.20 -14.88 10.14
C THR A 635 6.52 -13.46 10.62
N VAL A 636 7.22 -12.68 9.79
CA VAL A 636 7.64 -11.31 10.13
C VAL A 636 6.42 -10.40 10.29
N SER A 637 5.46 -10.47 9.36
CA SER A 637 4.20 -9.72 9.45
C SER A 637 3.41 -10.04 10.71
N LYS A 638 3.27 -11.32 11.07
CA LYS A 638 2.51 -11.72 12.26
C LYS A 638 3.17 -11.23 13.56
N THR A 639 4.50 -11.26 13.64
CA THR A 639 5.25 -10.69 14.78
C THR A 639 4.99 -9.18 14.91
N TYR A 640 5.13 -8.41 13.83
CA TYR A 640 4.96 -6.95 13.92
C TYR A 640 3.51 -6.49 14.01
N ASN A 641 2.56 -7.20 13.39
CA ASN A 641 1.15 -6.91 13.56
C ASN A 641 0.74 -7.02 15.03
N ARG A 642 1.24 -8.04 15.75
CA ARG A 642 1.02 -8.18 17.19
C ARG A 642 1.58 -6.99 17.99
N ILE A 643 2.77 -6.50 17.64
CA ILE A 643 3.37 -5.31 18.26
C ILE A 643 2.52 -4.06 17.96
N SER A 644 2.11 -3.88 16.70
CA SER A 644 1.26 -2.77 16.26
C SER A 644 -0.08 -2.76 16.99
N ASP A 645 -0.74 -3.92 17.10
CA ASP A 645 -2.02 -4.07 17.80
C ASP A 645 -1.87 -3.76 19.29
N LEU A 646 -0.81 -4.25 19.94
CA LEU A 646 -0.50 -3.90 21.33
C LEU A 646 -0.28 -2.40 21.52
N ARG A 647 0.44 -1.72 20.62
CA ARG A 647 0.63 -0.26 20.65
C ARG A 647 -0.71 0.49 20.55
N LYS A 648 -1.62 0.05 19.66
CA LYS A 648 -2.98 0.64 19.52
C LYS A 648 -3.85 0.39 20.74
N GLU A 649 -3.83 -0.82 21.29
CA GLU A 649 -4.55 -1.17 22.52
C GLU A 649 -4.06 -0.31 23.69
N ILE A 650 -2.74 -0.18 23.86
CA ILE A 650 -2.13 0.68 24.90
C ILE A 650 -2.54 2.14 24.71
N GLN A 651 -2.53 2.67 23.48
CA GLN A 651 -2.97 4.04 23.20
C GLN A 651 -4.45 4.24 23.56
N THR A 652 -5.30 3.25 23.28
CA THR A 652 -6.73 3.29 23.63
C THR A 652 -6.91 3.26 25.14
N LEU A 653 -6.22 2.34 25.84
CA LEU A 653 -6.23 2.24 27.30
C LEU A 653 -5.72 3.52 27.97
N ARG A 654 -4.70 4.19 27.42
CA ARG A 654 -4.21 5.49 27.88
C ARG A 654 -5.23 6.62 27.77
N LYS A 655 -6.17 6.56 26.81
CA LYS A 655 -7.29 7.50 26.75
C LYS A 655 -8.37 7.11 27.76
N SER A 656 -8.68 5.82 27.87
CA SER A 656 -9.68 5.31 28.82
C SER A 656 -9.29 5.56 30.28
N ILE A 657 -8.02 5.41 30.66
CA ILE A 657 -7.52 5.70 32.00
C ILE A 657 -7.68 7.19 32.35
N GLN A 658 -7.46 8.11 31.39
CA GLN A 658 -7.65 9.53 31.63
C GLN A 658 -9.12 9.84 31.97
N VAL A 659 -10.05 9.27 31.21
CA VAL A 659 -11.49 9.38 31.47
C VAL A 659 -11.87 8.74 32.81
N ALA A 660 -11.34 7.56 33.12
CA ALA A 660 -11.60 6.86 34.38
C ALA A 660 -11.07 7.65 35.59
N LYS A 661 -9.89 8.25 35.49
CA LYS A 661 -9.32 9.13 36.53
C LYS A 661 -10.18 10.36 36.78
N GLU A 662 -10.67 11.00 35.73
CA GLU A 662 -11.58 12.14 35.84
C GLU A 662 -12.92 11.74 36.49
N ALA A 663 -13.48 10.59 36.10
CA ALA A 663 -14.72 10.07 36.68
C ALA A 663 -14.55 9.70 38.17
N SER A 664 -13.45 9.01 38.51
CA SER A 664 -13.06 8.65 39.88
C SER A 664 -12.87 9.90 40.74
N ALA A 665 -12.11 10.89 40.27
CA ALA A 665 -11.90 12.15 40.97
C ALA A 665 -13.22 12.92 41.18
N LYS A 666 -14.11 12.94 40.18
CA LYS A 666 -15.43 13.56 40.29
C LYS A 666 -16.31 12.86 41.34
N ALA A 667 -16.36 11.53 41.33
CA ALA A 667 -17.16 10.76 42.28
C ALA A 667 -16.66 10.91 43.72
N ILE A 668 -15.34 10.95 43.92
CA ILE A 668 -14.71 11.22 45.22
C ILE A 668 -15.06 12.65 45.69
N LYS A 669 -14.95 13.64 44.79
CA LYS A 669 -15.29 15.03 45.11
C LYS A 669 -16.76 15.20 45.50
N GLU A 670 -17.70 14.61 44.75
CA GLU A 670 -19.13 14.64 45.08
C GLU A 670 -19.43 13.98 46.44
N LEU A 671 -18.72 12.91 46.77
CA LEU A 671 -18.80 12.25 48.07
C LEU A 671 -18.24 13.12 49.21
N GLU A 672 -17.11 13.79 49.00
CA GLU A 672 -16.51 14.71 49.97
C GLU A 672 -17.37 15.95 50.20
N GLU A 673 -17.88 16.56 49.13
CA GLU A 673 -18.83 17.67 49.20
C GLU A 673 -20.07 17.28 49.99
N ALA A 674 -20.67 16.12 49.69
CA ALA A 674 -21.83 15.59 50.43
C ALA A 674 -21.53 15.27 51.91
N LYS A 675 -20.29 14.88 52.25
CA LYS A 675 -19.84 14.68 53.64
C LYS A 675 -19.65 16.00 54.39
N SER A 676 -19.37 17.09 53.68
CA SER A 676 -19.08 18.41 54.26
C SER A 676 -20.32 19.26 54.60
N ILE A 677 -21.52 18.87 54.14
CA ILE A 677 -22.75 19.62 54.41
C ILE A 677 -23.24 19.33 55.84
N LEU A 678 -23.28 20.37 56.68
CA LEU A 678 -23.65 20.30 58.09
C LEU A 678 -24.90 21.16 58.36
N GLU A 679 -25.86 20.62 59.10
CA GLU A 679 -27.02 21.32 59.68
C GLU A 679 -26.84 21.48 61.19
N ILE A 680 -27.31 22.59 61.76
CA ILE A 680 -27.25 22.82 63.21
C ILE A 680 -28.52 22.25 63.86
N VAL A 681 -28.35 21.20 64.67
CA VAL A 681 -29.43 20.60 65.47
C VAL A 681 -29.04 20.74 66.94
N GLU A 682 -29.91 21.35 67.75
CA GLU A 682 -29.69 21.57 69.20
C GLU A 682 -28.35 22.25 69.55
N GLY A 683 -27.87 23.16 68.68
CA GLY A 683 -26.63 23.92 68.92
C GLY A 683 -25.34 23.15 68.61
N GLN A 684 -25.42 21.94 68.04
CA GLN A 684 -24.28 21.19 67.53
C GLN A 684 -24.38 21.01 66.01
N PRO A 685 -23.25 21.11 65.28
CA PRO A 685 -23.22 20.81 63.85
C PRO A 685 -23.33 19.29 63.65
N VAL A 686 -24.33 18.85 62.89
CA VAL A 686 -24.58 17.45 62.53
C VAL A 686 -24.67 17.34 61.01
N SER A 687 -24.17 16.27 60.40
CA SER A 687 -24.28 16.04 58.94
C SER A 687 -25.74 16.16 58.48
N SER A 688 -26.04 17.09 57.58
CA SER A 688 -27.39 17.31 57.01
C SER A 688 -27.80 16.23 56.01
N GLU A 689 -26.83 15.50 55.48
CA GLU A 689 -27.02 14.59 54.37
C GLU A 689 -27.63 13.24 54.80
N ARG A 690 -28.64 12.75 54.07
CA ARG A 690 -29.31 11.47 54.39
C ARG A 690 -28.32 10.29 54.32
N PRO A 691 -28.23 9.40 55.33
CA PRO A 691 -27.29 8.26 55.35
C PRO A 691 -27.40 7.29 54.15
N GLY A 692 -28.59 7.21 53.52
CA GLY A 692 -28.79 6.43 52.30
C GLY A 692 -28.15 7.04 51.05
N ARG A 693 -28.07 8.38 50.95
CA ARG A 693 -27.42 9.09 49.85
C ARG A 693 -25.90 8.95 49.95
N LEU A 694 -25.33 9.13 51.15
CA LEU A 694 -23.90 8.94 51.41
C LEU A 694 -23.43 7.52 51.06
N ARG A 695 -24.20 6.48 51.42
CA ARG A 695 -23.88 5.10 51.04
C ARG A 695 -23.89 4.87 49.52
N ARG A 696 -24.80 5.51 48.78
CA ARG A 696 -24.84 5.43 47.31
C ARG A 696 -23.64 6.14 46.68
N LEU A 697 -23.30 7.34 47.14
CA LEU A 697 -22.14 8.10 46.66
C LEU A 697 -20.83 7.36 46.97
N GLN A 698 -20.72 6.74 48.15
CA GLN A 698 -19.59 5.86 48.50
C GLN A 698 -19.50 4.69 47.53
N GLY A 699 -20.61 3.98 47.27
CA GLY A 699 -20.62 2.88 46.29
C GLY A 699 -20.28 3.32 44.87
N PHE A 700 -20.65 4.54 44.45
CA PHE A 700 -20.25 5.09 43.16
C PHE A 700 -18.76 5.44 43.12
N ALA A 701 -18.22 6.04 44.18
CA ALA A 701 -16.79 6.35 44.29
C ALA A 701 -15.94 5.06 44.32
N ASP A 702 -16.35 4.06 45.10
CA ASP A 702 -15.66 2.76 45.19
C ASP A 702 -15.66 2.06 43.83
N LYS A 703 -16.81 2.02 43.15
CA LYS A 703 -16.93 1.42 41.81
C LYS A 703 -16.09 2.17 40.76
N ALA A 704 -16.12 3.50 40.76
CA ALA A 704 -15.31 4.30 39.84
C ALA A 704 -13.81 4.09 40.10
N LYS A 705 -13.41 3.91 41.35
CA LYS A 705 -12.02 3.59 41.72
C LYS A 705 -11.62 2.18 41.31
N GLU A 706 -12.50 1.19 41.45
CA GLU A 706 -12.28 -0.18 40.99
C GLU A 706 -12.13 -0.25 39.46
N GLU A 707 -12.97 0.49 38.72
CA GLU A 707 -12.87 0.62 37.26
C GLU A 707 -11.54 1.28 36.84
N GLU A 708 -11.10 2.34 37.54
CA GLU A 708 -9.79 2.98 37.34
C GLU A 708 -8.63 1.98 37.53
N VAL A 709 -8.61 1.25 38.65
CA VAL A 709 -7.57 0.27 38.97
C VAL A 709 -7.55 -0.88 37.96
N THR A 710 -8.72 -1.38 37.55
CA THR A 710 -8.83 -2.46 36.55
C THR A 710 -8.22 -2.05 35.20
N ILE A 711 -8.46 -0.81 34.78
CA ILE A 711 -7.89 -0.26 33.54
C ILE A 711 -6.38 -0.07 33.68
N GLU A 712 -5.89 0.36 34.86
CA GLU A 712 -4.47 0.47 35.17
C GLU A 712 -3.74 -0.88 35.10
N GLU A 713 -4.28 -1.91 35.75
CA GLU A 713 -3.73 -3.28 35.70
C GLU A 713 -3.70 -3.84 34.26
N SER A 714 -4.77 -3.60 33.49
CA SER A 714 -4.81 -4.00 32.08
C SER A 714 -3.77 -3.25 31.25
N LEU A 715 -3.52 -1.97 31.52
CA LEU A 715 -2.50 -1.18 30.84
C LEU A 715 -1.11 -1.73 31.16
N GLU A 716 -0.81 -2.00 32.42
CA GLU A 716 0.47 -2.58 32.86
C GLU A 716 0.71 -3.96 32.21
N ALA A 717 -0.28 -4.84 32.22
CA ALA A 717 -0.19 -6.16 31.60
C ALA A 717 0.09 -6.07 30.09
N LYS A 718 -0.55 -5.12 29.39
CA LYS A 718 -0.32 -4.88 27.96
C LYS A 718 1.03 -4.26 27.69
N GLN A 719 1.52 -3.36 28.56
CA GLN A 719 2.88 -2.82 28.47
C GLN A 719 3.94 -3.91 28.65
N ALA A 720 3.76 -4.83 29.60
CA ALA A 720 4.66 -5.98 29.77
C ALA A 720 4.63 -6.94 28.56
N LEU A 721 3.47 -7.11 27.92
CA LEU A 721 3.36 -7.86 26.66
C LEU A 721 4.06 -7.14 25.51
N LEU A 722 3.94 -5.82 25.42
CA LEU A 722 4.63 -5.02 24.41
C LEU A 722 6.15 -5.09 24.60
N ALA A 723 6.65 -4.95 25.83
CA ALA A 723 8.08 -5.04 26.12
C ALA A 723 8.67 -6.39 25.67
N ARG A 724 7.99 -7.50 25.97
CA ARG A 724 8.37 -8.82 25.46
C ARG A 724 8.31 -8.92 23.93
N GLY A 725 7.25 -8.38 23.32
CA GLY A 725 7.09 -8.37 21.87
C GLY A 725 8.19 -7.56 21.16
N LEU A 726 8.62 -6.44 21.75
CA LEU A 726 9.72 -5.63 21.22
C LEU A 726 11.06 -6.38 21.28
N GLU A 727 11.35 -7.07 22.39
CA GLU A 727 12.57 -7.88 22.49
C GLU A 727 12.56 -9.07 21.51
N GLU A 728 11.42 -9.78 21.41
CA GLU A 728 11.21 -10.82 20.39
C GLU A 728 11.39 -10.27 18.97
N GLY A 729 10.91 -9.05 18.70
CA GLY A 729 11.03 -8.37 17.42
C GLY A 729 12.46 -7.96 17.08
N LYS A 730 13.22 -7.49 18.08
CA LYS A 730 14.63 -7.13 17.96
C LYS A 730 15.49 -8.35 17.61
N GLU A 731 15.32 -9.45 18.35
CA GLU A 731 16.03 -10.71 18.07
C GLU A 731 15.66 -11.30 16.70
N LEU A 732 14.39 -11.17 16.30
CA LEU A 732 13.95 -11.57 14.96
C LEU A 732 14.65 -10.77 13.86
N LEU A 733 14.73 -9.43 13.99
CA LEU A 733 15.44 -8.59 13.02
C LEU A 733 16.92 -8.96 12.93
N ARG A 734 17.58 -9.09 14.08
CA ARG A 734 18.99 -9.44 14.17
C ARG A 734 19.26 -10.75 13.43
N LEU A 735 18.49 -11.80 13.73
CA LEU A 735 18.63 -13.10 13.08
C LEU A 735 18.28 -13.05 11.59
N LEU A 736 17.22 -12.34 11.21
CA LEU A 736 16.78 -12.22 9.82
C LEU A 736 17.87 -11.60 8.94
N PHE A 737 18.38 -10.43 9.34
CA PHE A 737 19.39 -9.73 8.56
C PHE A 737 20.73 -10.46 8.57
N LYS A 738 21.12 -11.06 9.69
CA LYS A 738 22.30 -11.91 9.75
C LYS A 738 22.20 -13.10 8.79
N SER A 739 21.04 -13.77 8.74
CA SER A 739 20.81 -14.90 7.82
C SER A 739 20.90 -14.47 6.35
N PHE A 740 20.38 -13.28 6.00
CA PHE A 740 20.59 -12.70 4.67
C PHE A 740 22.07 -12.45 4.37
N VAL A 741 22.78 -11.80 5.30
CA VAL A 741 24.21 -11.49 5.14
C VAL A 741 25.04 -12.76 4.95
N ASP A 742 24.81 -13.77 5.79
CA ASP A 742 25.57 -15.02 5.77
C ASP A 742 25.44 -15.71 4.41
N VAL A 743 24.21 -15.96 3.94
CA VAL A 743 23.99 -16.68 2.66
C VAL A 743 24.41 -15.82 1.45
N LEU A 744 24.17 -14.51 1.46
CA LEU A 744 24.62 -13.64 0.36
C LEU A 744 26.14 -13.53 0.28
N THR A 745 26.84 -13.50 1.42
CA THR A 745 28.31 -13.41 1.44
C THR A 745 28.96 -14.65 0.86
N GLU A 746 28.34 -15.82 1.04
CA GLU A 746 28.82 -17.08 0.44
C GLU A 746 28.61 -17.15 -1.08
N CYS A 747 27.55 -16.51 -1.60
CA CYS A 747 27.13 -16.63 -3.00
C CYS A 747 27.56 -15.45 -3.90
N LEU A 748 27.79 -14.25 -3.33
CA LEU A 748 28.12 -13.07 -4.13
C LEU A 748 29.55 -13.14 -4.67
N PRO A 749 29.77 -12.73 -5.94
CA PRO A 749 31.12 -12.59 -6.47
C PRO A 749 31.94 -11.61 -5.62
N PRO A 750 33.25 -11.84 -5.44
CA PRO A 750 34.08 -10.91 -4.68
C PRO A 750 34.18 -9.55 -5.38
N VAL A 751 34.31 -8.49 -4.58
CA VAL A 751 34.64 -7.15 -5.08
C VAL A 751 36.01 -7.20 -5.76
N SER A 752 36.17 -6.50 -6.89
CA SER A 752 37.44 -6.50 -7.63
C SER A 752 38.56 -5.89 -6.78
N ALA A 753 39.81 -6.23 -7.11
CA ALA A 753 40.98 -5.63 -6.44
C ALA A 753 41.05 -4.10 -6.62
N ASP A 754 40.42 -3.58 -7.67
CA ASP A 754 40.31 -2.15 -7.99
C ASP A 754 39.12 -1.46 -7.28
N GLY A 755 38.32 -2.22 -6.50
CA GLY A 755 37.16 -1.72 -5.76
C GLY A 755 35.84 -1.74 -6.54
N ASP A 756 35.83 -2.28 -7.76
CA ASP A 756 34.63 -2.34 -8.59
C ASP A 756 33.64 -3.39 -8.06
N VAL A 757 32.40 -2.94 -7.90
CA VAL A 757 31.29 -3.78 -7.46
C VAL A 757 30.78 -4.63 -8.65
N PRO A 758 30.62 -5.95 -8.49
CA PRO A 758 30.15 -6.82 -9.56
C PRO A 758 28.78 -6.40 -10.11
N ASN A 759 28.65 -6.33 -11.44
CA ASN A 759 27.37 -6.13 -12.11
C ASN A 759 26.71 -7.47 -12.43
N LEU A 760 25.82 -7.92 -11.54
CA LEU A 760 25.09 -9.19 -11.67
C LEU A 760 24.19 -9.27 -12.92
N ARG A 761 23.89 -8.13 -13.58
CA ARG A 761 23.02 -8.05 -14.76
C ARG A 761 23.78 -7.91 -16.08
N ALA A 762 25.11 -7.85 -16.06
CA ALA A 762 25.91 -7.73 -17.27
C ALA A 762 25.76 -8.94 -18.22
N GLY A 763 25.26 -10.07 -17.71
CA GLY A 763 25.12 -11.32 -18.44
C GLY A 763 26.46 -11.99 -18.72
N ASP A 764 26.47 -13.28 -19.02
CA ASP A 764 27.64 -13.95 -19.59
C ASP A 764 27.48 -14.00 -21.12
N PRO A 765 28.35 -13.35 -21.91
CA PRO A 765 28.28 -13.42 -23.37
C PRO A 765 28.45 -14.85 -23.93
N ASN A 766 28.92 -15.81 -23.13
CA ASN A 766 29.01 -17.23 -23.52
C ASN A 766 27.75 -18.05 -23.18
N VAL A 767 26.78 -17.47 -22.45
CA VAL A 767 25.52 -18.10 -22.11
C VAL A 767 24.41 -17.43 -22.90
N THR A 768 24.19 -17.92 -24.12
CA THR A 768 23.06 -17.50 -24.96
C THR A 768 22.08 -18.66 -25.07
N PHE A 769 20.91 -18.54 -24.45
CA PHE A 769 19.80 -19.45 -24.71
C PHE A 769 19.05 -18.95 -25.96
N PRO A 770 18.64 -19.84 -26.87
CA PRO A 770 18.06 -19.44 -28.15
C PRO A 770 16.80 -18.60 -27.97
N ALA A 771 16.73 -17.48 -28.70
CA ALA A 771 15.52 -16.69 -28.86
C ALA A 771 14.57 -17.36 -29.89
N SER A 772 13.27 -17.11 -29.75
CA SER A 772 12.21 -17.69 -30.58
C SER A 772 12.10 -17.04 -31.97
N ASP A 773 11.71 -17.85 -32.97
CA ASP A 773 11.41 -17.46 -34.36
C ASP A 773 10.29 -16.39 -34.45
N PRO A 774 10.45 -15.34 -35.26
CA PRO A 774 9.54 -14.18 -35.30
C PRO A 774 8.23 -14.38 -36.11
N GLU A 775 8.00 -15.53 -36.75
CA GLU A 775 6.87 -15.68 -37.69
C GLU A 775 5.48 -15.85 -37.05
N ALA A 776 5.37 -15.97 -35.71
CA ALA A 776 4.07 -16.17 -35.05
C ALA A 776 3.40 -14.87 -34.54
N VAL A 777 4.07 -13.72 -34.60
CA VAL A 777 3.55 -12.43 -34.05
C VAL A 777 3.22 -11.47 -35.19
N THR A 778 2.22 -11.82 -36.00
CA THR A 778 1.48 -10.83 -36.80
C THR A 778 -0.01 -11.03 -36.51
N MET A 779 -0.57 -10.17 -35.65
CA MET A 779 -2.00 -9.92 -35.67
C MET A 779 -2.24 -8.72 -36.57
N GLU A 780 -2.93 -8.97 -37.68
CA GLU A 780 -3.65 -7.97 -38.45
C GLU A 780 -4.66 -7.28 -37.53
N ILE A 781 -4.39 -6.02 -37.20
CA ILE A 781 -5.42 -5.10 -36.72
C ILE A 781 -6.12 -4.59 -37.98
N ASP A 782 -7.41 -4.88 -38.13
CA ASP A 782 -8.24 -4.33 -39.21
C ASP A 782 -8.16 -2.80 -39.22
N ASN A 783 -7.33 -2.26 -40.12
CA ASN A 783 -7.27 -0.85 -40.45
C ASN A 783 -8.23 -0.57 -41.61
N GLU A 784 -9.50 -0.30 -41.29
CA GLU A 784 -10.33 0.51 -42.19
C GLU A 784 -9.87 1.97 -42.07
N ASN A 785 -8.91 2.37 -42.92
CA ASN A 785 -8.84 3.67 -43.60
C ASN A 785 -7.51 3.78 -44.36
N GLY A 786 -7.61 3.84 -45.69
CA GLY A 786 -6.46 4.07 -46.56
C GLY A 786 -6.00 5.53 -46.56
N ALA A 787 -4.70 5.75 -46.39
CA ALA A 787 -3.90 6.71 -47.17
C ALA A 787 -2.41 6.66 -46.76
N ASP A 788 -1.58 6.33 -47.76
CA ASP A 788 -0.20 6.73 -48.04
C ASP A 788 0.97 6.52 -47.05
N ASN A 789 1.89 5.68 -47.55
CA ASN A 789 3.23 5.36 -47.08
C ASN A 789 4.19 6.57 -47.09
N ASN A 790 4.88 6.80 -45.96
CA ASN A 790 6.35 6.92 -45.88
C ASN A 790 6.78 7.51 -44.52
N SER A 791 7.19 6.67 -43.58
CA SER A 791 8.14 7.05 -42.53
C SER A 791 8.91 5.84 -42.03
N GLN A 792 10.22 6.01 -41.87
CA GLN A 792 11.21 4.98 -41.61
C GLN A 792 10.99 4.28 -40.27
N VAL A 793 10.88 2.95 -40.33
CA VAL A 793 10.85 2.05 -39.16
C VAL A 793 12.28 1.89 -38.64
N ASN A 794 12.62 2.62 -37.57
CA ASN A 794 13.70 2.22 -36.66
C ASN A 794 13.05 1.50 -35.48
N GLY A 795 12.73 0.22 -35.68
CA GLY A 795 12.33 -0.70 -34.62
C GLY A 795 13.38 -1.81 -34.53
N GLU A 796 14.35 -1.65 -33.64
CA GLU A 796 15.17 -2.78 -33.20
C GLU A 796 14.28 -3.73 -32.39
N ASN A 797 13.72 -4.73 -33.06
CA ASN A 797 13.16 -5.92 -32.42
C ASN A 797 14.28 -6.59 -31.62
N THR A 798 14.29 -6.41 -30.31
CA THR A 798 15.30 -7.00 -29.43
C THR A 798 14.93 -8.47 -29.17
N GLU A 799 15.65 -9.39 -29.81
CA GLU A 799 15.66 -10.82 -29.46
C GLU A 799 16.02 -10.97 -27.97
N VAL A 800 15.08 -11.40 -27.12
CA VAL A 800 15.35 -11.59 -25.68
C VAL A 800 16.01 -12.95 -25.45
N GLY A 801 17.31 -13.05 -25.75
CA GLY A 801 18.15 -14.09 -25.18
C GLY A 801 18.34 -13.84 -23.68
N TYR A 802 18.08 -14.84 -22.83
CA TYR A 802 18.35 -14.72 -21.39
C TYR A 802 19.84 -14.96 -21.13
N THR A 803 20.59 -13.95 -20.70
CA THR A 803 22.06 -14.03 -20.55
C THR A 803 22.54 -14.15 -19.10
N ILE A 804 21.62 -14.12 -18.13
CA ILE A 804 21.93 -14.17 -16.70
C ILE A 804 21.97 -15.62 -16.21
N GLY A 805 23.07 -16.01 -15.55
CA GLY A 805 23.27 -17.34 -14.97
C GLY A 805 22.38 -17.62 -13.74
N GLU A 806 22.36 -18.87 -13.29
CA GLU A 806 21.53 -19.31 -12.15
C GLU A 806 21.92 -18.60 -10.86
N LEU A 807 23.23 -18.53 -10.58
CA LEU A 807 23.77 -17.95 -9.36
C LEU A 807 23.52 -16.43 -9.31
N GLU A 808 23.74 -15.72 -10.43
CA GLU A 808 23.47 -14.29 -10.52
C GLU A 808 21.99 -13.99 -10.33
N GLN A 809 21.11 -14.81 -10.94
CA GLN A 809 19.66 -14.65 -10.77
C GLN A 809 19.22 -14.95 -9.34
N TRP A 810 19.85 -15.94 -8.69
CA TRP A 810 19.68 -16.22 -7.27
C TRP A 810 20.08 -15.01 -6.41
N CYS A 811 21.26 -14.44 -6.65
CA CYS A 811 21.76 -13.25 -5.94
C CYS A 811 20.82 -12.06 -6.13
N LEU A 812 20.38 -11.78 -7.36
CA LEU A 812 19.44 -10.71 -7.68
C LEU A 812 18.10 -10.88 -6.95
N CYS A 813 17.56 -12.11 -6.93
CA CYS A 813 16.31 -12.40 -6.24
C CYS A 813 16.44 -12.19 -4.73
N THR A 814 17.50 -12.73 -4.12
CA THR A 814 17.73 -12.64 -2.66
C THR A 814 18.02 -11.21 -2.21
N LEU A 815 18.82 -10.44 -2.98
CA LEU A 815 19.02 -9.00 -2.76
C LEU A 815 17.71 -8.21 -2.90
N GLY A 816 16.88 -8.57 -3.88
CA GLY A 816 15.55 -7.99 -4.08
C GLY A 816 14.62 -8.21 -2.88
N TYR A 817 14.64 -9.41 -2.29
CA TYR A 817 13.92 -9.69 -1.05
C TYR A 817 14.52 -8.94 0.14
N LEU A 818 15.84 -8.88 0.32
CA LEU A 818 16.47 -8.08 1.37
C LEU A 818 16.01 -6.61 1.30
N LYS A 819 16.03 -6.01 0.10
CA LYS A 819 15.51 -4.66 -0.14
C LYS A 819 14.04 -4.53 0.22
N SER A 820 13.20 -5.50 -0.19
CA SER A 820 11.77 -5.50 0.10
C SER A 820 11.48 -5.62 1.61
N PHE A 821 12.15 -6.52 2.33
CA PHE A 821 12.01 -6.64 3.79
C PHE A 821 12.48 -5.37 4.51
N SER A 822 13.61 -4.79 4.09
CA SER A 822 14.08 -3.49 4.60
C SER A 822 13.02 -2.40 4.44
N ARG A 823 12.36 -2.35 3.27
CA ARG A 823 11.34 -1.34 2.94
C ARG A 823 10.03 -1.56 3.68
N GLN A 824 9.52 -2.79 3.70
CA GLN A 824 8.23 -3.11 4.32
C GLN A 824 8.24 -2.92 5.84
N TYR A 825 9.36 -3.22 6.48
CA TYR A 825 9.51 -3.20 7.93
C TYR A 825 10.38 -2.05 8.44
N ALA A 826 10.59 -1.01 7.60
CA ALA A 826 11.46 0.13 7.88
C ALA A 826 11.18 0.80 9.23
N THR A 827 9.92 0.96 9.63
CA THR A 827 9.56 1.56 10.93
C THR A 827 10.13 0.78 12.12
N GLU A 828 10.08 -0.55 12.08
CA GLU A 828 10.64 -1.37 13.16
C GLU A 828 12.18 -1.42 13.05
N ILE A 829 12.71 -1.48 11.83
CA ILE A 829 14.16 -1.51 11.60
C ILE A 829 14.82 -0.22 12.10
N TRP A 830 14.27 0.96 11.78
CA TRP A 830 14.79 2.24 12.24
C TRP A 830 14.82 2.36 13.77
N SER A 831 13.92 1.68 14.48
CA SER A 831 13.93 1.63 15.95
C SER A 831 15.07 0.78 16.54
N HIS A 832 15.68 -0.08 15.73
CA HIS A 832 16.75 -1.01 16.10
C HIS A 832 18.03 -0.85 15.24
N ILE A 833 18.13 0.23 14.46
CA ILE A 833 19.21 0.40 13.48
C ILE A 833 20.60 0.43 14.11
N GLY A 834 20.74 1.00 15.32
CA GLY A 834 22.02 1.01 16.03
C GLY A 834 22.57 -0.40 16.30
N MET A 835 21.70 -1.33 16.71
CA MET A 835 22.08 -2.74 16.88
C MET A 835 22.47 -3.37 15.55
N LEU A 836 21.72 -3.09 14.49
CA LEU A 836 22.03 -3.65 13.17
C LEU A 836 23.36 -3.11 12.62
N ASP A 837 23.68 -1.84 12.85
CA ASP A 837 24.96 -1.26 12.44
C ASP A 837 26.15 -1.87 13.20
N GLU A 838 25.97 -2.14 14.50
CA GLU A 838 26.99 -2.75 15.36
C GLU A 838 27.21 -4.24 15.05
N GLU A 839 26.14 -4.99 14.77
CA GLU A 839 26.19 -6.47 14.72
C GLU A 839 26.07 -7.07 13.31
N VAL A 840 25.50 -6.34 12.35
CA VAL A 840 25.12 -6.87 11.02
C VAL A 840 25.75 -6.07 9.89
N PHE A 841 25.52 -4.76 9.83
CA PHE A 841 26.00 -3.86 8.78
C PHE A 841 27.40 -3.32 9.08
N VAL A 842 28.27 -4.19 9.61
CA VAL A 842 29.67 -3.89 9.92
C VAL A 842 30.45 -3.47 8.67
N GLU A 843 31.61 -2.84 8.85
CA GLU A 843 32.40 -2.29 7.73
C GLU A 843 32.74 -3.32 6.64
N SER A 844 32.93 -4.59 7.02
CA SER A 844 33.27 -5.69 6.11
C SER A 844 32.11 -6.25 5.29
N ILE A 845 30.87 -5.77 5.47
CA ILE A 845 29.72 -6.26 4.71
C ILE A 845 29.88 -5.98 3.21
N HIS A 846 29.48 -6.93 2.37
CA HIS A 846 29.56 -6.80 0.92
C HIS A 846 28.76 -5.57 0.42
N PRO A 847 29.32 -4.73 -0.49
CA PRO A 847 28.68 -3.49 -0.95
C PRO A 847 27.26 -3.67 -1.53
N LEU A 848 27.01 -4.75 -2.28
CA LEU A 848 25.67 -5.04 -2.82
C LEU A 848 24.62 -5.32 -1.73
N ILE A 849 25.01 -5.98 -0.63
CA ILE A 849 24.11 -6.26 0.50
C ILE A 849 23.77 -4.93 1.19
N ARG A 850 24.80 -4.11 1.45
CA ARG A 850 24.62 -2.75 1.99
C ARG A 850 23.72 -1.91 1.10
N LYS A 851 23.96 -1.88 -0.22
CA LYS A 851 23.15 -1.16 -1.21
C LYS A 851 21.68 -1.61 -1.15
N ALA A 852 21.41 -2.91 -1.16
CA ALA A 852 20.04 -3.44 -1.12
C ALA A 852 19.31 -3.05 0.17
N ALA A 853 19.93 -3.29 1.33
CA ALA A 853 19.31 -2.98 2.62
C ALA A 853 19.10 -1.47 2.82
N PHE A 854 20.10 -0.65 2.50
CA PHE A 854 20.05 0.81 2.71
C PHE A 854 19.12 1.48 1.71
N SER A 855 19.07 1.00 0.46
CA SER A 855 18.07 1.43 -0.51
C SER A 855 16.66 1.18 0.01
N GLY A 856 16.37 -0.02 0.53
CA GLY A 856 15.06 -0.30 1.14
C GLY A 856 14.70 0.62 2.31
N LEU A 857 15.70 1.05 3.10
CA LEU A 857 15.54 1.96 4.22
C LEU A 857 15.55 3.45 3.84
N CYS A 858 15.80 3.79 2.57
CA CYS A 858 16.08 5.16 2.11
C CYS A 858 17.24 5.82 2.88
N ARG A 859 18.22 5.01 3.31
CA ARG A 859 19.40 5.47 4.02
C ARG A 859 20.47 5.84 3.00
N GLN A 860 21.10 7.00 3.18
CA GLN A 860 22.22 7.42 2.35
C GLN A 860 23.40 6.45 2.50
N MET A 861 23.99 6.06 1.37
CA MET A 861 25.28 5.40 1.37
C MET A 861 26.34 6.50 1.50
N ASN A 862 27.10 6.51 2.60
CA ASN A 862 28.28 7.36 2.68
C ASN A 862 29.20 6.94 1.50
N GLN A 863 29.55 7.90 0.65
CA GLN A 863 30.47 7.70 -0.46
C GLN A 863 31.87 7.37 0.04
#